data_AF-D8TDB1-F1
#
_entry.id   AF-D8TDB1-F1
#
_cell.length_a   1.000
_cell.length_b   1.000
_cell.length_c   1.000
_cell.angle_alpha   90.00
_cell.angle_beta   90.00
_cell.angle_gamma   90.00
#
_symmetry.space_group_name_H-M   'P 1'
#
loop_
_entity.id
_entity.type
_entity.pdbx_description
1 polymer ?
#
loop_
_entity_poly.entity_id
_entity_poly.type
_entity_poly.pdbx_seq_one_letter_code
_entity_poly.pdbx_strand_id
1 'polypeptide(L)'
;MTETAYPAKKGQTKVKSEVRATFYPKFENEKSDQEIRSRMIEVVASGRGVVEVTLKHSGSLFMYAGDGQAFAKNSYGNLYTAVGVYVLGKTLEQAWGDQAKAKQREFNAYLKEHRISISMELVTAVLGDHGQRPLKDYVVVTAVTELTGRPRFFSTPDLVEFCRKWRLPTNEVWLFSTRKSASTCFAAYDVLCEQSIYTLVRDNFNKIADATVPGTESHAVVQGEILEGLVARIVSFESGKKLKLVAEKYPVPDHAPGAYTAPGLREICMANRQSEKEQSKALLKAVGTDFCSDWNAWFDKENDATQTAWLNKFLQTPPADDPTAKLQEMVNLLRQKNMRVRFKCQSRQGSENEFTMTIHVLQDSVFRRYQKEMQYNPSLWPLYRGFFVDVMLTKDSQNNSSSSNETEEVTLGHLDQDAMADDAEHLMVKLKFLTYKIRTFLIRNGIDILFNKGKQGYKDYYFRQMQIWGTSAEKQRELSRMLDEWASHITQKIKIGKLKEGSYLSEAEPFLKAFASRSTKNQLLVGQAGTDIDTAAYLAASREGDDEEGDLKQDVGASPDVPISREGIKAKGLLVFFPGIPGCAKSALCKEIISTPGGIGDKRPMKSLMGDMIKGRYWPKLEEERKKNPNVITLADKNAPTADVWKLVTDICKSTDAIAVPIVPDSEGTDSNPFSLDALAVFIFRVLHREQHPGNLDKNSPYPGYVLMMFYNLYDGMDRSEFDAELHKRFGYLIKFPLLKPNRPPLPGPLKAVLDEGLELFRKHAAKHGKADPSKGSFKGEWDAWEKKLKDTMLAHSAHINGIQVPFEDVVKSVREKLRDVVTGNVQVHMPDTQERKFRAFNYAAVSLPVDGILSALAKVSSADAGAKAFLAPKNLSNTLRAGHVTLAHVRSHGAAAVAEYGAYVGTEVPVKFTAFLYCPRMCAFEAHLDSKSVASKNPMPHVTLWTAPGTPPKEAGSLGKLAAEGQATRVVLRQPIVVTGKVEFKM
;
A
#
# COMPACT_ATOMS: atom_id res chain seq x y z
N MET A 1 -6.65 -48.12 -1.12
CA MET A 1 -7.58 -49.13 -1.66
C MET A 1 -7.82 -48.79 -3.11
N THR A 2 -7.28 -49.64 -4.00
CA THR A 2 -7.57 -49.81 -5.44
C THR A 2 -7.92 -48.57 -6.27
N GLU A 3 -6.91 -47.98 -6.91
CA GLU A 3 -7.05 -47.16 -8.12
C GLU A 3 -7.67 -47.98 -9.24
N THR A 4 -8.93 -47.70 -9.58
CA THR A 4 -9.47 -48.05 -10.88
C THR A 4 -9.00 -47.02 -11.91
N ALA A 5 -7.89 -47.33 -12.57
CA ALA A 5 -7.48 -46.64 -13.79
C ALA A 5 -8.52 -46.88 -14.89
N TYR A 6 -9.28 -45.83 -15.24
CA TYR A 6 -10.13 -45.84 -16.42
C TYR A 6 -9.25 -45.85 -17.69
N PRO A 7 -9.52 -46.71 -18.69
CA PRO A 7 -8.79 -46.65 -19.96
C PRO A 7 -9.10 -45.34 -20.68
N ALA A 8 -8.06 -44.62 -21.10
CA ALA A 8 -8.18 -43.39 -21.88
C ALA A 8 -9.02 -43.65 -23.15
N LYS A 9 -10.13 -42.92 -23.31
CA LYS A 9 -10.95 -42.98 -24.52
C LYS A 9 -10.12 -42.45 -25.70
N LYS A 10 -9.92 -43.30 -26.73
CA LYS A 10 -9.27 -42.95 -28.00
C LYS A 10 -9.96 -41.72 -28.64
N GLY A 11 -9.17 -40.72 -29.04
CA GLY A 11 -9.64 -39.53 -29.76
C GLY A 11 -10.06 -38.35 -28.89
N GLN A 12 -9.66 -38.29 -27.62
CA GLN A 12 -10.00 -37.18 -26.72
C GLN A 12 -9.18 -35.93 -27.07
N THR A 13 -9.86 -34.81 -27.33
CA THR A 13 -9.19 -33.50 -27.46
C THR A 13 -8.50 -33.17 -26.15
N LYS A 14 -7.22 -32.78 -26.21
CA LYS A 14 -6.47 -32.26 -25.07
C LYS A 14 -6.17 -30.78 -25.28
N VAL A 15 -5.94 -30.07 -24.18
CA VAL A 15 -5.55 -28.66 -24.21
C VAL A 15 -4.15 -28.47 -23.66
N LYS A 16 -3.33 -27.71 -24.38
CA LYS A 16 -2.03 -27.27 -23.92
C LYS A 16 -2.06 -25.75 -23.75
N SER A 17 -1.46 -25.27 -22.66
CA SER A 17 -1.34 -23.84 -22.39
C SER A 17 0.11 -23.46 -22.15
N GLU A 18 0.51 -22.32 -22.68
CA GLU A 18 1.86 -21.81 -22.56
C GLU A 18 1.85 -20.36 -22.08
N VAL A 19 2.44 -20.10 -20.92
CA VAL A 19 2.62 -18.72 -20.43
C VAL A 19 3.57 -17.98 -21.39
N ARG A 20 3.20 -16.78 -21.83
CA ARG A 20 4.00 -15.94 -22.73
C ARG A 20 4.68 -14.78 -22.03
N ALA A 21 4.00 -14.20 -21.04
CA ALA A 21 4.55 -13.16 -20.21
C ALA A 21 3.84 -13.13 -18.87
N THR A 22 4.61 -12.82 -17.84
CA THR A 22 4.13 -12.60 -16.48
C THR A 22 5.15 -11.80 -15.68
N PHE A 23 4.66 -11.01 -14.74
CA PHE A 23 5.47 -10.26 -13.79
C PHE A 23 5.28 -10.81 -12.37
N TYR A 24 6.11 -10.33 -11.43
CA TYR A 24 6.04 -10.74 -10.03
C TYR A 24 4.59 -10.72 -9.48
N PRO A 25 4.25 -11.62 -8.54
CA PRO A 25 3.02 -11.53 -7.76
C PRO A 25 2.86 -10.15 -7.14
N LYS A 26 1.64 -9.77 -6.76
CA LYS A 26 1.44 -8.48 -6.10
C LYS A 26 2.23 -8.43 -4.79
N PHE A 27 2.98 -7.35 -4.63
CA PHE A 27 3.75 -7.02 -3.44
C PHE A 27 3.29 -5.72 -2.81
N GLU A 28 3.60 -5.56 -1.53
CA GLU A 28 2.92 -4.63 -0.63
C GLU A 28 3.35 -3.17 -0.81
N ASN A 29 2.41 -2.27 -0.51
CA ASN A 29 2.61 -0.84 -0.61
C ASN A 29 3.07 -0.24 0.72
N GLU A 30 3.65 0.95 0.66
CA GLU A 30 4.13 1.71 1.81
C GLU A 30 3.10 1.97 2.92
N LYS A 31 1.79 1.83 2.66
CA LYS A 31 0.73 2.07 3.67
C LYS A 31 0.68 0.97 4.74
N SER A 32 1.23 -0.22 4.45
CA SER A 32 1.27 -1.43 5.29
C SER A 32 2.70 -1.94 5.52
N ASP A 33 3.72 -1.11 5.29
CA ASP A 33 5.12 -1.54 5.19
C ASP A 33 5.79 -1.94 6.49
N GLN A 34 5.37 -1.41 7.64
CA GLN A 34 6.13 -1.58 8.89
C GLN A 34 6.22 -3.04 9.35
N GLU A 35 5.12 -3.78 9.28
CA GLU A 35 5.10 -5.20 9.62
C GLU A 35 6.05 -5.99 8.71
N ILE A 36 6.04 -5.64 7.42
CA ILE A 36 6.87 -6.27 6.39
C ILE A 36 8.34 -5.94 6.61
N ARG A 37 8.68 -4.68 6.90
CA ARG A 37 10.03 -4.23 7.23
C ARG A 37 10.56 -4.92 8.49
N SER A 38 9.73 -5.07 9.52
CA SER A 38 10.09 -5.79 10.74
C SER A 38 10.37 -7.26 10.44
N ARG A 39 9.48 -7.93 9.70
CA ARG A 39 9.68 -9.31 9.22
C ARG A 39 10.96 -9.44 8.39
N MET A 40 11.23 -8.50 7.49
CA MET A 40 12.46 -8.46 6.69
C MET A 40 13.71 -8.36 7.58
N ILE A 41 13.70 -7.47 8.58
CA ILE A 41 14.80 -7.34 9.55
C ILE A 41 14.99 -8.63 10.34
N GLU A 42 13.92 -9.32 10.73
CA GLU A 42 13.97 -10.61 11.45
C GLU A 42 14.51 -11.75 10.58
N VAL A 43 14.13 -11.81 9.31
CA VAL A 43 14.68 -12.77 8.35
C VAL A 43 16.19 -12.58 8.20
N VAL A 44 16.66 -11.34 8.05
CA VAL A 44 18.10 -11.04 8.00
C VAL A 44 18.78 -11.35 9.35
N ALA A 45 18.17 -10.99 10.47
CA ALA A 45 18.73 -11.23 11.80
C ALA A 45 18.88 -12.72 12.14
N SER A 46 18.01 -13.56 11.58
CA SER A 46 18.08 -15.02 11.71
C SER A 46 19.03 -15.69 10.70
N GLY A 47 19.73 -14.91 9.87
CA GLY A 47 20.67 -15.43 8.87
C GLY A 47 20.00 -16.13 7.69
N ARG A 48 18.67 -15.98 7.53
CA ARG A 48 17.89 -16.67 6.49
C ARG A 48 17.86 -15.93 5.14
N GLY A 49 18.35 -14.69 5.08
CA GLY A 49 18.36 -13.90 3.85
C GLY A 49 19.06 -12.55 3.99
N VAL A 50 19.04 -11.80 2.91
CA VAL A 50 19.62 -10.45 2.77
C VAL A 50 18.54 -9.53 2.25
N VAL A 51 18.47 -8.29 2.76
CA VAL A 51 17.61 -7.26 2.17
C VAL A 51 18.33 -6.69 0.96
N GLU A 52 17.69 -6.81 -0.20
CA GLU A 52 18.09 -6.17 -1.44
C GLU A 52 17.20 -4.97 -1.70
N VAL A 53 17.80 -3.84 -2.07
CA VAL A 53 17.08 -2.62 -2.43
C VAL A 53 17.48 -2.16 -3.83
N THR A 54 16.48 -1.82 -4.64
CA THR A 54 16.67 -1.25 -5.99
C THR A 54 15.88 0.04 -6.16
N LEU A 55 16.26 0.85 -7.14
CA LEU A 55 15.50 2.06 -7.47
C LEU A 55 14.12 1.68 -8.03
N LYS A 56 13.08 2.39 -7.58
CA LYS A 56 11.81 2.38 -8.29
C LYS A 56 11.83 3.51 -9.32
N HIS A 57 12.02 3.14 -10.58
CA HIS A 57 11.85 4.03 -11.72
C HIS A 57 10.37 4.39 -11.90
N SER A 58 10.11 5.49 -12.62
CA SER A 58 8.75 5.96 -12.87
C SER A 58 8.37 5.79 -14.33
N GLY A 59 7.79 4.64 -14.64
CA GLY A 59 7.33 4.34 -15.98
C GLY A 59 6.18 3.34 -15.97
N SER A 60 6.06 2.65 -17.10
CA SER A 60 5.04 1.63 -17.32
C SER A 60 5.68 0.25 -17.36
N LEU A 61 5.05 -0.74 -16.75
CA LEU A 61 5.48 -2.14 -16.86
C LEU A 61 5.38 -2.59 -18.33
N PHE A 62 6.51 -2.98 -18.89
CA PHE A 62 6.63 -3.50 -20.25
C PHE A 62 7.33 -4.86 -20.21
N MET A 63 6.76 -5.84 -20.91
CA MET A 63 7.29 -7.19 -20.99
C MET A 63 7.53 -7.56 -22.45
N TYR A 64 8.61 -8.29 -22.70
CA TYR A 64 9.01 -8.72 -24.05
C TYR A 64 9.43 -10.19 -24.02
N ALA A 65 8.93 -10.98 -24.98
CA ALA A 65 9.17 -12.43 -25.08
C ALA A 65 9.77 -12.84 -26.43
N GLY A 66 10.38 -11.89 -27.14
CA GLY A 66 11.03 -12.11 -28.44
C GLY A 66 10.10 -11.95 -29.63
N ASP A 67 10.69 -11.55 -30.76
CA ASP A 67 10.06 -11.49 -32.09
C ASP A 67 8.76 -10.66 -32.10
N GLY A 68 8.80 -9.47 -31.51
CA GLY A 68 7.65 -8.58 -31.43
C GLY A 68 6.55 -9.02 -30.47
N GLN A 69 6.72 -10.10 -29.70
CA GLN A 69 5.78 -10.46 -28.64
C GLN A 69 5.99 -9.57 -27.43
N ALA A 70 5.15 -8.56 -27.30
CA ALA A 70 5.28 -7.51 -26.30
C ALA A 70 3.97 -7.26 -25.56
N PHE A 71 4.07 -7.00 -24.26
CA PHE A 71 2.93 -6.95 -23.36
C PHE A 71 3.08 -5.78 -22.39
N ALA A 72 1.99 -5.06 -22.15
CA ALA A 72 1.84 -4.12 -21.05
C ALA A 72 1.17 -4.83 -19.86
N LYS A 73 1.02 -4.14 -18.72
CA LYS A 73 0.49 -4.73 -17.48
C LYS A 73 -0.82 -5.52 -17.66
N ASN A 74 -1.74 -5.11 -18.52
CA ASN A 74 -3.06 -5.75 -18.68
C ASN A 74 -3.54 -5.79 -20.15
N SER A 75 -2.64 -5.52 -21.11
CA SER A 75 -2.97 -5.37 -22.52
C SER A 75 -1.76 -5.67 -23.40
N TYR A 76 -2.00 -5.92 -24.68
CA TYR A 76 -0.99 -6.02 -25.73
C TYR A 76 -1.54 -5.46 -27.04
N GLY A 77 -0.72 -5.35 -28.09
CA GLY A 77 -1.19 -4.91 -29.41
C GLY A 77 -1.64 -3.44 -29.44
N ASN A 78 -1.02 -2.57 -28.64
CA ASN A 78 -1.39 -1.16 -28.52
C ASN A 78 -0.16 -0.25 -28.51
N LEU A 79 -0.39 1.06 -28.39
CA LEU A 79 0.66 2.06 -28.42
C LEU A 79 1.72 1.83 -27.33
N TYR A 80 1.33 1.43 -26.11
CA TYR A 80 2.29 1.15 -25.02
C TYR A 80 3.27 0.06 -25.41
N THR A 81 2.77 -1.04 -25.96
CA THR A 81 3.63 -2.15 -26.39
C THR A 81 4.49 -1.76 -27.60
N ALA A 82 3.97 -0.94 -28.53
CA ALA A 82 4.71 -0.53 -29.72
C ALA A 82 5.88 0.40 -29.36
N VAL A 83 5.63 1.35 -28.46
CA VAL A 83 6.67 2.22 -27.90
C VAL A 83 7.72 1.39 -27.17
N GLY A 84 7.33 0.41 -26.36
CA GLY A 84 8.27 -0.46 -25.67
C GLY A 84 9.16 -1.27 -26.61
N VAL A 85 8.59 -1.85 -27.67
CA VAL A 85 9.35 -2.57 -28.71
C VAL A 85 10.35 -1.64 -29.38
N TYR A 86 9.92 -0.44 -29.78
CA TYR A 86 10.79 0.53 -30.42
C TYR A 86 11.94 0.99 -29.49
N VAL A 87 11.64 1.32 -28.23
CA VAL A 87 12.66 1.77 -27.26
C VAL A 87 13.66 0.65 -26.95
N LEU A 88 13.21 -0.60 -26.78
CA LEU A 88 14.09 -1.75 -26.57
C LEU A 88 14.96 -2.02 -27.80
N GLY A 89 14.38 -2.02 -29.00
CA GLY A 89 15.13 -2.19 -30.25
C GLY A 89 16.22 -1.13 -30.42
N LYS A 90 15.86 0.14 -30.16
CA LYS A 90 16.81 1.27 -30.13
C LYS A 90 17.91 1.10 -29.08
N THR A 91 17.57 0.57 -27.90
CA THR A 91 18.54 0.28 -26.84
C THR A 91 19.59 -0.73 -27.32
N LEU A 92 19.17 -1.79 -28.01
CA LEU A 92 20.08 -2.76 -28.61
C LEU A 92 20.90 -2.16 -29.76
N GLU A 93 20.31 -1.28 -30.57
CA GLU A 93 21.05 -0.55 -31.60
C GLU A 93 22.18 0.29 -31.03
N GLN A 94 21.89 1.06 -29.98
CA GLN A 94 22.89 1.88 -29.29
C GLN A 94 23.98 1.03 -28.62
N ALA A 95 23.62 -0.15 -28.10
CA ALA A 95 24.55 -1.03 -27.41
C ALA A 95 25.50 -1.78 -28.34
N TRP A 96 25.05 -2.12 -29.56
CA TRP A 96 25.76 -3.02 -30.48
C TRP A 96 26.21 -2.36 -31.79
N GLY A 97 25.78 -1.14 -32.10
CA GLY A 97 26.18 -0.39 -33.29
C GLY A 97 25.90 -1.19 -34.57
N ASP A 98 26.92 -1.35 -35.42
CA ASP A 98 26.81 -2.07 -36.70
C ASP A 98 26.35 -3.54 -36.55
N GLN A 99 26.56 -4.15 -35.38
CA GLN A 99 26.16 -5.54 -35.11
C GLN A 99 24.70 -5.67 -34.65
N ALA A 100 23.98 -4.56 -34.46
CA ALA A 100 22.66 -4.54 -33.83
C ALA A 100 21.65 -5.48 -34.48
N LYS A 101 21.53 -5.47 -35.81
CA LYS A 101 20.57 -6.34 -36.54
C LYS A 101 20.83 -7.82 -36.30
N ALA A 102 22.10 -8.25 -36.34
CA ALA A 102 22.46 -9.63 -36.06
C ALA A 102 22.14 -10.00 -34.61
N LYS A 103 22.47 -9.11 -33.67
CA LYS A 103 22.23 -9.32 -32.24
C LYS A 103 20.76 -9.27 -31.85
N GLN A 104 19.94 -8.47 -32.51
CA GLN A 104 18.49 -8.45 -32.34
C GLN A 104 17.86 -9.79 -32.74
N ARG A 105 18.27 -10.38 -33.88
CA ARG A 105 17.82 -11.72 -34.29
C ARG A 105 18.27 -12.81 -33.33
N GLU A 106 19.54 -12.78 -32.93
CA GLU A 106 20.11 -13.72 -31.95
C GLU A 106 19.37 -13.63 -30.61
N PHE A 107 19.09 -12.41 -30.14
CA PHE A 107 18.35 -12.15 -28.91
C PHE A 107 16.92 -12.69 -28.97
N ASN A 108 16.21 -12.44 -30.07
CA ASN A 108 14.86 -12.95 -30.27
C ASN A 108 14.82 -14.49 -30.33
N ALA A 109 15.76 -15.10 -31.05
CA ALA A 109 15.90 -16.55 -31.09
C ALA A 109 16.17 -17.12 -29.69
N TYR A 110 17.08 -16.50 -28.95
CA TYR A 110 17.43 -16.91 -27.59
C TYR A 110 16.22 -16.87 -26.64
N LEU A 111 15.47 -15.75 -26.62
CA LEU A 111 14.27 -15.62 -25.78
C LEU A 111 13.22 -16.68 -26.11
N LYS A 112 13.01 -16.95 -27.41
CA LYS A 112 12.03 -17.93 -27.89
C LYS A 112 12.44 -19.36 -27.54
N GLU A 113 13.69 -19.73 -27.82
CA GLU A 113 14.25 -21.06 -27.57
C GLU A 113 14.25 -21.40 -26.08
N HIS A 114 14.67 -20.45 -25.24
CA HIS A 114 14.77 -20.65 -23.79
C HIS A 114 13.48 -20.32 -23.04
N ARG A 115 12.40 -19.96 -23.74
CA ARG A 115 11.09 -19.61 -23.15
C ARG A 115 11.20 -18.50 -22.10
N ILE A 116 11.94 -17.43 -22.42
CA ILE A 116 12.20 -16.31 -21.52
C ILE A 116 11.31 -15.11 -21.86
N SER A 117 10.76 -14.48 -20.83
CA SER A 117 10.18 -13.15 -20.88
C SER A 117 11.00 -12.18 -20.02
N ILE A 118 11.34 -11.03 -20.58
CA ILE A 118 12.01 -9.94 -19.86
C ILE A 118 10.98 -8.88 -19.47
N SER A 119 11.01 -8.45 -18.22
CA SER A 119 10.16 -7.39 -17.68
C SER A 119 11.01 -6.16 -17.39
N MET A 120 10.51 -5.01 -17.82
CA MET A 120 11.20 -3.72 -17.75
C MET A 120 10.26 -2.65 -17.23
N GLU A 121 10.84 -1.63 -16.60
CA GLU A 121 10.20 -0.33 -16.52
C GLU A 121 10.47 0.41 -17.83
N LEU A 122 9.42 0.75 -18.58
CA LEU A 122 9.48 1.57 -19.78
C LEU A 122 9.21 3.02 -19.41
N VAL A 123 10.23 3.86 -19.51
CA VAL A 123 10.20 5.26 -19.09
C VAL A 123 10.28 6.15 -20.33
N THR A 124 9.17 6.80 -20.67
CA THR A 124 9.07 7.69 -21.83
C THR A 124 8.17 8.88 -21.53
N ALA A 125 8.33 9.96 -22.31
CA ALA A 125 7.40 11.10 -22.25
C ALA A 125 6.13 10.92 -23.11
N VAL A 126 6.06 9.86 -23.92
CA VAL A 126 4.97 9.66 -24.90
C VAL A 126 3.79 8.89 -24.29
N LEU A 127 4.05 7.96 -23.38
CA LEU A 127 3.03 7.09 -22.77
C LEU A 127 2.39 7.66 -21.50
N GLY A 128 2.46 8.98 -21.35
CA GLY A 128 1.94 9.69 -20.18
C GLY A 128 3.02 10.14 -19.20
N ASP A 129 2.60 11.05 -18.34
CA ASP A 129 3.45 11.81 -17.44
C ASP A 129 3.56 11.12 -16.04
N HIS A 130 4.62 10.35 -15.81
CA HIS A 130 4.86 9.63 -14.55
C HIS A 130 5.77 10.42 -13.58
N GLY A 131 5.18 11.34 -12.82
CA GLY A 131 5.89 12.08 -11.77
C GLY A 131 6.97 13.06 -12.24
N GLN A 132 7.69 12.83 -13.33
CA GLN A 132 8.60 13.77 -13.98
C GLN A 132 8.77 13.32 -15.43
N ARG A 133 8.92 14.26 -16.36
CA ARG A 133 9.29 13.93 -17.73
C ARG A 133 10.73 13.44 -17.79
N PRO A 134 10.98 12.26 -18.37
CA PRO A 134 12.33 11.75 -18.45
C PRO A 134 13.16 12.55 -19.46
N LEU A 135 14.47 12.63 -19.20
CA LEU A 135 15.45 13.31 -20.06
C LEU A 135 15.72 12.48 -21.33
N LYS A 136 15.63 11.15 -21.24
CA LYS A 136 15.73 10.21 -22.34
C LYS A 136 14.57 9.21 -22.29
N ASP A 137 14.18 8.68 -23.44
CA ASP A 137 13.27 7.53 -23.49
C ASP A 137 14.12 6.26 -23.34
N TYR A 138 13.85 5.43 -22.32
CA TYR A 138 14.67 4.27 -22.00
C TYR A 138 13.86 3.12 -21.37
N VAL A 139 14.48 1.95 -21.30
CA VAL A 139 14.00 0.80 -20.54
C VAL A 139 15.03 0.42 -19.48
N VAL A 140 14.58 -0.12 -18.36
CA VAL A 140 15.45 -0.75 -17.35
C VAL A 140 14.87 -2.10 -16.97
N VAL A 141 15.69 -3.15 -17.03
CA VAL A 141 15.26 -4.52 -16.72
C VAL A 141 15.04 -4.65 -15.21
N THR A 142 13.85 -5.11 -14.84
CA THR A 142 13.42 -5.30 -13.44
C THR A 142 13.19 -6.77 -13.09
N ALA A 143 12.90 -7.61 -14.09
CA ALA A 143 12.82 -9.06 -13.91
C ALA A 143 13.15 -9.80 -15.22
N VAL A 144 13.67 -11.01 -15.11
CA VAL A 144 13.78 -11.98 -16.20
C VAL A 144 13.11 -13.25 -15.74
N THR A 145 12.22 -13.79 -16.55
CA THR A 145 11.34 -14.90 -16.16
C THR A 145 11.46 -16.03 -17.17
N GLU A 146 11.79 -17.22 -16.69
CA GLU A 146 11.71 -18.46 -17.45
C GLU A 146 10.30 -19.05 -17.34
N LEU A 147 9.74 -19.46 -18.48
CA LEU A 147 8.33 -19.83 -18.63
C LEU A 147 8.14 -21.30 -19.03
N THR A 148 9.11 -22.16 -18.70
CA THR A 148 8.98 -23.62 -18.80
C THR A 148 8.25 -24.14 -17.55
N GLY A 149 6.92 -24.15 -17.58
CA GLY A 149 6.09 -24.57 -16.45
C GLY A 149 5.73 -23.41 -15.51
N ARG A 150 5.87 -23.62 -14.18
CA ARG A 150 5.65 -22.57 -13.19
C ARG A 150 6.63 -21.42 -13.46
N PRO A 151 6.18 -20.16 -13.61
CA PRO A 151 7.08 -19.05 -13.87
C PRO A 151 8.20 -18.94 -12.84
N ARG A 152 9.46 -18.95 -13.30
CA ARG A 152 10.65 -18.87 -12.45
C ARG A 152 11.40 -17.57 -12.73
N PHE A 153 11.52 -16.73 -11.72
CA PHE A 153 12.22 -15.45 -11.85
C PHE A 153 13.71 -15.64 -11.58
N PHE A 154 14.54 -15.02 -12.41
CA PHE A 154 15.98 -15.02 -12.23
C PHE A 154 16.35 -14.36 -10.90
N SER A 155 17.37 -14.91 -10.25
CA SER A 155 18.02 -14.22 -9.13
C SER A 155 18.67 -12.93 -9.65
N THR A 156 18.91 -11.95 -8.77
CA THR A 156 19.59 -10.70 -9.17
C THR A 156 20.95 -10.93 -9.83
N PRO A 157 21.81 -11.86 -9.34
CA PRO A 157 23.03 -12.24 -10.05
C PRO A 157 22.75 -12.71 -11.48
N ASP A 158 21.80 -13.63 -11.68
CA ASP A 158 21.50 -14.18 -13.01
C ASP A 158 20.91 -13.10 -13.94
N LEU A 159 20.08 -12.20 -13.40
CA LEU A 159 19.55 -11.04 -14.11
C LEU A 159 20.68 -10.10 -14.55
N VAL A 160 21.61 -9.77 -13.65
CA VAL A 160 22.75 -8.92 -13.97
C VAL A 160 23.62 -9.59 -15.02
N GLU A 161 23.97 -10.87 -14.85
CA GLU A 161 24.74 -11.60 -15.86
C GLU A 161 24.04 -11.59 -17.23
N PHE A 162 22.74 -11.91 -17.27
CA PHE A 162 21.92 -11.88 -18.48
C PHE A 162 21.96 -10.50 -19.14
N CYS A 163 21.69 -9.44 -18.39
CA CYS A 163 21.68 -8.08 -18.91
C CYS A 163 23.06 -7.64 -19.40
N ARG A 164 24.14 -7.99 -18.72
CA ARG A 164 25.51 -7.63 -19.13
C ARG A 164 25.90 -8.33 -20.44
N LYS A 165 25.54 -9.61 -20.61
CA LYS A 165 25.76 -10.37 -21.85
C LYS A 165 25.05 -9.74 -23.05
N TRP A 166 23.82 -9.29 -22.85
CA TRP A 166 22.99 -8.65 -23.90
C TRP A 166 23.15 -7.14 -23.99
N ARG A 167 23.97 -6.54 -23.12
CA ARG A 167 24.16 -5.09 -22.95
C ARG A 167 22.85 -4.32 -22.69
N LEU A 168 21.95 -4.94 -21.92
CA LEU A 168 20.67 -4.35 -21.50
C LEU A 168 20.84 -3.51 -20.23
N PRO A 169 20.09 -2.41 -20.05
CA PRO A 169 20.19 -1.58 -18.86
C PRO A 169 19.70 -2.29 -17.59
N THR A 170 20.59 -2.40 -16.60
CA THR A 170 20.31 -2.89 -15.24
C THR A 170 20.04 -1.75 -14.26
N ASN A 171 19.28 -2.06 -13.22
CA ASN A 171 19.02 -1.17 -12.08
C ASN A 171 20.22 -1.13 -11.11
N GLU A 172 20.28 -0.09 -10.27
CA GLU A 172 21.20 0.04 -9.15
C GLU A 172 20.73 -0.83 -7.97
N VAL A 173 21.65 -1.53 -7.32
CA VAL A 173 21.35 -2.52 -6.27
C VAL A 173 22.17 -2.24 -5.00
N TRP A 174 21.51 -2.22 -3.84
CA TRP A 174 22.14 -2.17 -2.51
C TRP A 174 21.78 -3.41 -1.70
N LEU A 175 22.76 -3.99 -1.00
CA LEU A 175 22.57 -5.16 -0.14
C LEU A 175 22.79 -4.84 1.34
N PHE A 176 21.93 -5.41 2.18
CA PHE A 176 21.94 -5.28 3.63
C PHE A 176 21.77 -6.66 4.28
N SER A 177 22.89 -7.19 4.76
CA SER A 177 23.07 -8.59 5.17
C SER A 177 23.04 -8.83 6.68
N THR A 178 22.97 -7.76 7.50
CA THR A 178 22.92 -7.87 8.96
C THR A 178 21.69 -7.17 9.51
N ARG A 179 21.25 -7.54 10.73
CA ARG A 179 20.19 -6.82 11.45
C ARG A 179 20.49 -5.32 11.50
N LYS A 180 21.75 -4.96 11.79
CA LYS A 180 22.19 -3.57 11.88
C LYS A 180 22.03 -2.84 10.56
N SER A 181 22.55 -3.40 9.46
CA SER A 181 22.51 -2.76 8.14
C SER A 181 21.09 -2.69 7.58
N ALA A 182 20.26 -3.73 7.77
CA ALA A 182 18.85 -3.74 7.37
C ALA A 182 18.00 -2.71 8.15
N SER A 183 18.17 -2.63 9.49
CA SER A 183 17.51 -1.59 10.29
C SER A 183 17.97 -0.18 9.91
N THR A 184 19.26 -0.02 9.60
CA THR A 184 19.84 1.25 9.14
C THR A 184 19.27 1.66 7.77
N CYS A 185 19.13 0.73 6.83
CA CYS A 185 18.49 0.96 5.52
C CYS A 185 17.09 1.56 5.66
N PHE A 186 16.23 0.90 6.43
CA PHE A 186 14.87 1.37 6.61
C PHE A 186 14.77 2.67 7.41
N ALA A 187 15.67 2.88 8.38
CA ALA A 187 15.79 4.17 9.05
C ALA A 187 16.26 5.28 8.10
N ALA A 188 17.19 5.00 7.18
CA ALA A 188 17.65 5.95 6.19
C ALA A 188 16.53 6.37 5.25
N TYR A 189 15.71 5.42 4.79
CA TYR A 189 14.50 5.74 4.03
C TYR A 189 13.58 6.70 4.81
N ASP A 190 13.29 6.41 6.09
CA ASP A 190 12.43 7.24 6.94
C ASP A 190 13.00 8.67 7.08
N VAL A 191 14.32 8.84 7.29
CA VAL A 191 14.97 10.18 7.31
C VAL A 191 14.80 10.94 5.99
N LEU A 192 14.85 10.20 4.89
CA LEU A 192 14.94 10.73 3.54
C LEU A 192 13.57 10.94 2.88
N CYS A 193 12.50 10.31 3.38
CA CYS A 193 11.25 10.15 2.65
C CYS A 193 10.55 11.47 2.23
N GLU A 194 10.77 12.57 2.96
CA GLU A 194 10.11 13.87 2.73
C GLU A 194 10.88 14.88 1.88
N GLN A 195 12.18 14.70 1.66
CA GLN A 195 13.03 15.72 1.00
C GLN A 195 13.99 15.14 -0.04
N SER A 196 13.77 13.88 -0.44
CA SER A 196 14.73 13.17 -1.27
C SER A 196 14.64 13.46 -2.76
N ILE A 197 15.83 13.53 -3.32
CA ILE A 197 16.14 13.44 -4.75
C ILE A 197 17.08 12.25 -4.96
N TYR A 198 17.20 11.79 -6.20
CA TYR A 198 18.00 10.61 -6.55
C TYR A 198 19.43 10.67 -5.98
N THR A 199 20.16 11.76 -6.23
CA THR A 199 21.58 11.85 -5.81
C THR A 199 21.73 11.75 -4.30
N LEU A 200 20.84 12.39 -3.53
CA LEU A 200 20.85 12.31 -2.07
C LEU A 200 20.58 10.88 -1.57
N VAL A 201 19.63 10.17 -2.17
CA VAL A 201 19.30 8.79 -1.81
C VAL A 201 20.49 7.88 -2.11
N ARG A 202 21.01 7.94 -3.33
CA ARG A 202 22.17 7.16 -3.78
C ARG A 202 23.37 7.34 -2.84
N ASP A 203 23.75 8.58 -2.55
CA ASP A 203 24.93 8.88 -1.76
C ASP A 203 24.80 8.42 -0.29
N ASN A 204 23.59 8.43 0.27
CA ASN A 204 23.37 7.90 1.61
C ASN A 204 23.35 6.37 1.59
N PHE A 205 22.66 5.74 0.64
CA PHE A 205 22.58 4.28 0.53
C PHE A 205 23.94 3.64 0.27
N ASN A 206 24.79 4.26 -0.58
CA ASN A 206 26.17 3.83 -0.80
C ASN A 206 27.03 3.84 0.48
N LYS A 207 26.74 4.71 1.46
CA LYS A 207 27.48 4.78 2.72
C LYS A 207 27.06 3.71 3.73
N ILE A 208 25.83 3.20 3.61
CA ILE A 208 25.24 2.30 4.63
C ILE A 208 25.08 0.86 4.15
N ALA A 209 25.16 0.61 2.84
CA ALA A 209 25.03 -0.72 2.27
C ALA A 209 26.30 -1.55 2.53
N ASP A 210 26.11 -2.86 2.73
CA ASP A 210 27.23 -3.81 2.85
C ASP A 210 27.85 -4.14 1.48
N ALA A 211 27.10 -3.87 0.41
CA ALA A 211 27.50 -3.99 -0.97
C ALA A 211 26.64 -3.11 -1.88
N THR A 212 27.22 -2.62 -2.97
CA THR A 212 26.51 -1.92 -4.03
C THR A 212 26.92 -2.51 -5.38
N VAL A 213 25.96 -2.67 -6.29
CA VAL A 213 26.20 -2.88 -7.72
C VAL A 213 25.61 -1.72 -8.49
N PRO A 214 26.42 -0.97 -9.27
CA PRO A 214 25.91 0.17 -10.02
C PRO A 214 24.97 -0.28 -11.15
N GLY A 215 23.94 0.55 -11.38
CA GLY A 215 23.13 0.45 -12.58
C GLY A 215 23.93 0.72 -13.85
N THR A 216 23.36 0.40 -15.01
CA THR A 216 24.04 0.63 -16.29
C THR A 216 24.09 2.11 -16.66
N GLU A 217 23.02 2.85 -16.39
CA GLU A 217 22.97 4.31 -16.51
C GLU A 217 22.49 4.93 -15.19
N SER A 218 23.00 6.12 -14.88
CA SER A 218 22.58 6.90 -13.71
C SER A 218 21.17 7.44 -13.90
N HIS A 219 20.31 7.31 -12.88
CA HIS A 219 18.94 7.86 -12.91
C HIS A 219 18.93 9.37 -13.18
N ALA A 220 19.91 10.12 -12.66
CA ALA A 220 20.07 11.55 -12.94
C ALA A 220 20.25 11.87 -14.43
N VAL A 221 20.86 10.95 -15.19
CA VAL A 221 21.15 11.13 -16.63
C VAL A 221 19.93 10.78 -17.49
N VAL A 222 19.18 9.74 -17.12
CA VAL A 222 18.06 9.24 -17.93
C VAL A 222 16.71 9.87 -17.57
N GLN A 223 16.44 10.12 -16.29
CA GLN A 223 15.15 10.60 -15.81
C GLN A 223 15.25 11.92 -15.02
N GLY A 224 16.39 12.18 -14.38
CA GLY A 224 16.63 13.38 -13.57
C GLY A 224 16.65 13.08 -12.07
N GLU A 225 16.43 14.11 -11.25
CA GLU A 225 16.54 14.03 -9.79
C GLU A 225 15.27 13.56 -9.08
N ILE A 226 14.10 13.56 -9.75
CA ILE A 226 12.84 13.10 -9.14
C ILE A 226 12.74 11.58 -9.25
N LEU A 227 13.10 10.93 -8.15
CA LEU A 227 12.98 9.48 -7.97
C LEU A 227 11.59 9.11 -7.44
N GLU A 228 10.93 8.12 -8.04
CA GLU A 228 9.63 7.66 -7.52
C GLU A 228 9.78 7.01 -6.14
N GLY A 229 10.79 6.15 -5.98
CA GLY A 229 10.93 5.38 -4.76
C GLY A 229 12.05 4.34 -4.78
N LEU A 230 11.91 3.37 -3.88
CA LEU A 230 12.74 2.18 -3.74
C LEU A 230 11.84 0.95 -3.74
N VAL A 231 12.39 -0.19 -4.16
CA VAL A 231 11.81 -1.52 -3.95
C VAL A 231 12.78 -2.31 -3.07
N ALA A 232 12.30 -2.77 -1.92
CA ALA A 232 13.08 -3.63 -1.02
C ALA A 232 12.49 -5.05 -1.02
N ARG A 233 13.34 -6.07 -1.13
CA ARG A 233 12.94 -7.48 -1.06
C ARG A 233 13.94 -8.33 -0.29
N ILE A 234 13.52 -9.51 0.13
CA ILE A 234 14.42 -10.54 0.65
C ILE A 234 14.97 -11.38 -0.51
N VAL A 235 16.27 -11.59 -0.51
CA VAL A 235 16.96 -12.55 -1.38
C VAL A 235 17.80 -13.51 -0.52
N SER A 236 18.16 -14.66 -1.07
CA SER A 236 19.01 -15.62 -0.38
C SER A 236 20.42 -15.06 -0.15
N PHE A 237 21.10 -15.55 0.89
CA PHE A 237 22.47 -15.15 1.21
C PHE A 237 23.46 -15.48 0.08
N GLU A 238 23.28 -16.64 -0.56
CA GLU A 238 24.09 -17.04 -1.70
C GLU A 238 23.86 -16.15 -2.92
N SER A 239 22.63 -15.67 -3.15
CA SER A 239 22.35 -14.66 -4.18
C SER A 239 23.16 -13.38 -3.94
N GLY A 240 23.17 -12.88 -2.70
CA GLY A 240 23.94 -11.68 -2.33
C GLY A 240 25.45 -11.83 -2.55
N LYS A 241 26.03 -13.00 -2.25
CA LYS A 241 27.45 -13.30 -2.50
C LYS A 241 27.76 -13.40 -3.99
N LYS A 242 26.95 -14.16 -4.74
CA LYS A 242 27.11 -14.35 -6.19
C LYS A 242 27.02 -13.03 -6.94
N LEU A 243 26.20 -12.09 -6.48
CA LEU A 243 26.03 -10.80 -7.14
C LEU A 243 27.34 -10.02 -7.26
N LYS A 244 28.18 -10.02 -6.21
CA LYS A 244 29.51 -9.37 -6.24
C LYS A 244 30.41 -10.00 -7.30
N LEU A 245 30.50 -11.33 -7.31
CA LEU A 245 31.32 -12.08 -8.27
C LEU A 245 30.86 -11.87 -9.72
N VAL A 246 29.55 -11.85 -9.94
CA VAL A 246 28.97 -11.58 -11.27
C VAL A 246 29.29 -10.15 -11.72
N ALA A 247 29.17 -9.16 -10.84
CA ALA A 247 29.48 -7.77 -11.16
C ALA A 247 30.96 -7.55 -11.52
N GLU A 248 31.88 -8.29 -10.88
CA GLU A 248 33.30 -8.28 -11.20
C GLU A 248 33.59 -9.00 -12.53
N LYS A 249 32.97 -10.17 -12.75
CA LYS A 249 33.17 -10.98 -13.97
C LYS A 249 32.56 -10.33 -15.21
N TYR A 250 31.45 -9.61 -15.04
CA TYR A 250 30.70 -8.96 -16.11
C TYR A 250 30.53 -7.46 -15.80
N PRO A 251 31.58 -6.64 -15.99
CA PRO A 251 31.52 -5.20 -15.72
C PRO A 251 30.50 -4.50 -16.64
N VAL A 252 30.15 -3.26 -16.27
CA VAL A 252 29.27 -2.41 -17.09
C VAL A 252 29.86 -2.29 -18.51
N PRO A 253 29.14 -2.69 -19.57
CA PRO A 253 29.65 -2.60 -20.93
C PRO A 253 29.82 -1.14 -21.36
N ASP A 254 30.91 -0.82 -22.06
CA ASP A 254 31.06 0.47 -22.73
C ASP A 254 30.01 0.62 -23.85
N HIS A 255 29.43 1.81 -23.97
CA HIS A 255 28.59 2.14 -25.13
C HIS A 255 29.45 2.15 -26.39
N ALA A 256 29.00 1.48 -27.45
CA ALA A 256 29.69 1.53 -28.73
C ALA A 256 29.62 2.97 -29.29
N PRO A 257 30.76 3.60 -29.64
CA PRO A 257 30.75 4.92 -30.27
C PRO A 257 30.16 4.80 -31.68
N GLY A 258 28.98 5.37 -31.90
CA GLY A 258 28.33 5.41 -33.20
C GLY A 258 27.31 6.55 -33.28
N ALA A 259 27.32 7.30 -34.38
CA ALA A 259 26.34 8.34 -34.64
C ALA A 259 25.02 7.68 -35.05
N TYR A 260 24.04 7.73 -34.15
CA TYR A 260 22.69 7.24 -34.42
C TYR A 260 21.94 8.20 -35.36
N THR A 261 21.40 7.68 -36.46
CA THR A 261 20.73 8.48 -37.51
C THR A 261 19.22 8.25 -37.61
N ALA A 262 18.64 7.34 -36.83
CA ALA A 262 17.21 7.08 -36.90
C ALA A 262 16.39 8.15 -36.15
N PRO A 263 15.18 8.49 -36.64
CA PRO A 263 14.32 9.49 -36.02
C PRO A 263 13.92 9.04 -34.61
N GLY A 264 13.89 9.97 -33.66
CA GLY A 264 13.58 9.68 -32.27
C GLY A 264 12.12 9.25 -32.04
N LEU A 265 11.85 8.57 -30.91
CA LEU A 265 10.50 8.15 -30.50
C LEU A 265 9.48 9.29 -30.66
N ARG A 266 9.83 10.47 -30.13
CA ARG A 266 8.98 11.66 -30.16
C ARG A 266 8.71 12.12 -31.59
N GLU A 267 9.72 12.13 -32.46
CA GLU A 267 9.60 12.54 -33.86
C GLU A 267 8.67 11.63 -34.65
N ILE A 268 8.77 10.32 -34.44
CA ILE A 268 7.89 9.34 -35.08
C ILE A 268 6.45 9.52 -34.61
N CYS A 269 6.23 9.65 -33.30
CA CYS A 269 4.89 9.87 -32.76
C CYS A 269 4.29 11.21 -33.22
N MET A 270 5.11 12.26 -33.32
CA MET A 270 4.74 13.57 -33.86
C MET A 270 4.26 13.48 -35.31
N ALA A 271 5.05 12.85 -36.16
CA ALA A 271 4.74 12.72 -37.59
C ALA A 271 3.48 11.89 -37.84
N ASN A 272 3.06 11.06 -36.87
CA ASN A 272 1.94 10.13 -37.00
C ASN A 272 0.76 10.43 -36.04
N ARG A 273 0.64 11.67 -35.55
CA ARG A 273 -0.37 12.09 -34.55
C ARG A 273 -1.85 11.93 -34.96
N GLN A 274 -2.14 11.52 -36.18
CA GLN A 274 -3.49 11.30 -36.69
C GLN A 274 -4.21 10.14 -35.99
N SER A 275 -3.51 9.09 -35.55
CA SER A 275 -4.09 8.01 -34.75
C SER A 275 -3.02 7.16 -34.06
N GLU A 276 -3.36 6.57 -32.90
CA GLU A 276 -2.48 5.62 -32.19
C GLU A 276 -2.10 4.40 -33.05
N LYS A 277 -3.00 3.98 -33.94
CA LYS A 277 -2.75 2.86 -34.85
C LYS A 277 -1.63 3.20 -35.83
N GLU A 278 -1.65 4.40 -36.41
CA GLU A 278 -0.59 4.85 -37.32
C GLU A 278 0.73 5.13 -36.58
N GLN A 279 0.68 5.67 -35.36
CA GLN A 279 1.87 5.77 -34.50
C GLN A 279 2.49 4.40 -34.23
N SER A 280 1.66 3.42 -33.82
CA SER A 280 2.11 2.06 -33.52
C SER A 280 2.75 1.41 -34.76
N LYS A 281 2.11 1.52 -35.93
CA LYS A 281 2.68 1.03 -37.20
C LYS A 281 4.01 1.70 -37.53
N ALA A 282 4.10 3.02 -37.40
CA ALA A 282 5.32 3.75 -37.73
C ALA A 282 6.48 3.36 -36.81
N LEU A 283 6.21 3.15 -35.51
CA LEU A 283 7.21 2.68 -34.54
C LEU A 283 7.69 1.26 -34.84
N LEU A 284 6.77 0.34 -35.12
CA LEU A 284 7.10 -1.04 -35.48
C LEU A 284 7.81 -1.13 -36.83
N LYS A 285 7.50 -0.24 -37.77
CA LYS A 285 8.26 -0.13 -39.02
C LYS A 285 9.66 0.44 -38.79
N ALA A 286 9.81 1.41 -37.89
CA ALA A 286 11.08 2.06 -37.61
C ALA A 286 12.08 1.13 -36.90
N VAL A 287 11.61 0.21 -36.04
CA VAL A 287 12.49 -0.76 -35.38
C VAL A 287 13.02 -1.85 -36.33
N GLY A 288 12.33 -2.08 -37.45
CA GLY A 288 12.73 -3.03 -38.47
C GLY A 288 12.32 -4.49 -38.21
N THR A 289 12.35 -5.28 -39.28
CA THR A 289 11.89 -6.68 -39.29
C THR A 289 12.84 -7.66 -38.60
N ASP A 290 14.09 -7.26 -38.36
CA ASP A 290 15.06 -8.07 -37.61
C ASP A 290 14.65 -8.23 -36.13
N PHE A 291 14.00 -7.21 -35.57
CA PHE A 291 13.55 -7.21 -34.17
C PHE A 291 12.07 -7.55 -33.99
N CYS A 292 11.24 -7.24 -34.99
CA CYS A 292 9.81 -7.54 -35.03
C CYS A 292 9.44 -8.04 -36.43
N SER A 293 9.45 -9.36 -36.63
CA SER A 293 9.28 -9.95 -37.97
C SER A 293 7.84 -9.89 -38.50
N ASP A 294 6.84 -10.05 -37.62
CA ASP A 294 5.42 -9.93 -37.93
C ASP A 294 4.69 -9.13 -36.85
N TRP A 295 3.96 -8.11 -37.27
CA TRP A 295 3.13 -7.28 -36.40
C TRP A 295 1.66 -7.21 -36.88
N ASN A 296 1.26 -8.00 -37.87
CA ASN A 296 -0.13 -8.01 -38.35
C ASN A 296 -1.10 -8.43 -37.24
N ALA A 297 -0.70 -9.42 -36.43
CA ALA A 297 -1.45 -9.91 -35.27
C ALA A 297 -1.73 -8.85 -34.19
N TRP A 298 -1.08 -7.68 -34.22
CA TRP A 298 -1.33 -6.60 -33.26
C TRP A 298 -2.60 -5.80 -33.57
N PHE A 299 -3.10 -5.84 -34.80
CA PHE A 299 -4.18 -4.95 -35.27
C PHE A 299 -5.48 -5.66 -35.63
N ASP A 300 -5.51 -6.99 -35.54
CA ASP A 300 -6.71 -7.80 -35.76
C ASP A 300 -7.54 -7.84 -34.47
N LYS A 301 -8.73 -7.22 -34.48
CA LYS A 301 -9.68 -7.23 -33.35
C LYS A 301 -10.93 -8.04 -33.72
N GLU A 302 -11.27 -9.05 -32.93
CA GLU A 302 -12.53 -9.80 -33.03
C GLU A 302 -13.54 -9.44 -31.92
N ASN A 303 -14.82 -9.76 -32.18
CA ASN A 303 -16.00 -9.43 -31.37
C ASN A 303 -16.02 -10.08 -29.97
N ASP A 304 -16.55 -9.36 -28.98
CA ASP A 304 -16.63 -9.77 -27.55
C ASP A 304 -17.51 -11.01 -27.26
N ALA A 305 -18.34 -11.47 -28.21
CA ALA A 305 -19.31 -12.54 -27.99
C ALA A 305 -18.70 -13.97 -27.86
N THR A 306 -17.45 -14.19 -28.27
CA THR A 306 -16.77 -15.50 -28.32
C THR A 306 -15.92 -15.84 -27.08
N GLN A 307 -15.67 -14.88 -26.17
CA GLN A 307 -14.68 -15.02 -25.10
C GLN A 307 -15.08 -16.03 -24.00
N THR A 308 -16.34 -16.04 -23.59
CA THR A 308 -16.85 -16.96 -22.54
C THR A 308 -16.84 -18.42 -23.00
N ALA A 309 -17.09 -18.66 -24.29
CA ALA A 309 -17.08 -20.00 -24.86
C ALA A 309 -15.67 -20.59 -24.86
N TRP A 310 -14.65 -19.82 -25.25
CA TRP A 310 -13.25 -20.27 -25.23
C TRP A 310 -12.74 -20.56 -23.82
N LEU A 311 -13.06 -19.72 -22.85
CA LEU A 311 -12.68 -19.98 -21.45
C LEU A 311 -13.30 -21.28 -20.94
N ASN A 312 -14.60 -21.51 -21.20
CA ASN A 312 -15.26 -22.75 -20.79
C ASN A 312 -14.66 -23.96 -21.53
N LYS A 313 -14.35 -23.84 -22.83
CA LYS A 313 -13.67 -24.88 -23.62
C LYS A 313 -12.30 -25.22 -23.02
N PHE A 314 -11.50 -24.23 -22.63
CA PHE A 314 -10.23 -24.43 -21.92
C PHE A 314 -10.44 -25.22 -20.62
N LEU A 315 -11.38 -24.83 -19.76
CA LEU A 315 -11.57 -25.45 -18.44
C LEU A 315 -12.19 -26.85 -18.49
N GLN A 316 -12.97 -27.15 -19.53
CA GLN A 316 -13.65 -28.44 -19.68
C GLN A 316 -12.80 -29.47 -20.45
N THR A 317 -11.76 -29.04 -21.16
CA THR A 317 -10.88 -29.94 -21.93
C THR A 317 -9.79 -30.49 -21.02
N PRO A 318 -9.51 -31.81 -21.03
CA PRO A 318 -8.41 -32.38 -20.25
C PRO A 318 -7.05 -31.76 -20.61
N PRO A 319 -6.20 -31.45 -19.61
CA PRO A 319 -4.89 -30.86 -19.84
C PRO A 319 -3.95 -31.87 -20.52
N ALA A 320 -3.07 -31.37 -21.38
CA ALA A 320 -2.03 -32.14 -22.05
C ALA A 320 -0.76 -32.32 -21.20
N ASP A 321 -0.55 -31.44 -20.23
CA ASP A 321 0.62 -31.42 -19.34
C ASP A 321 0.26 -30.86 -17.94
N ASP A 322 1.15 -31.05 -16.96
CA ASP A 322 0.97 -30.57 -15.58
C ASP A 322 0.86 -29.03 -15.47
N PRO A 323 1.67 -28.21 -16.17
CA PRO A 323 1.51 -26.76 -16.20
C PRO A 323 0.10 -26.30 -16.61
N THR A 324 -0.49 -26.97 -17.61
CA THR A 324 -1.86 -26.67 -18.05
C THR A 324 -2.89 -27.08 -17.00
N ALA A 325 -2.70 -28.23 -16.35
CA ALA A 325 -3.55 -28.67 -15.24
C ALA A 325 -3.53 -27.65 -14.09
N LYS A 326 -2.34 -27.14 -13.73
CA LYS A 326 -2.15 -26.13 -12.68
C LYS A 326 -2.78 -24.78 -13.04
N LEU A 327 -2.68 -24.37 -14.31
CA LEU A 327 -3.34 -23.16 -14.76
C LEU A 327 -4.87 -23.30 -14.71
N GLN A 328 -5.42 -24.45 -15.13
CA GLN A 328 -6.84 -24.75 -14.99
C GLN A 328 -7.29 -24.75 -13.52
N GLU A 329 -6.51 -25.33 -12.61
CA GLU A 329 -6.75 -25.31 -11.16
C GLU A 329 -6.88 -23.87 -10.63
N MET A 330 -5.90 -23.01 -10.97
CA MET A 330 -5.91 -21.60 -10.58
C MET A 330 -7.15 -20.87 -11.12
N VAL A 331 -7.48 -21.02 -12.41
CA VAL A 331 -8.62 -20.35 -13.03
C VAL A 331 -9.96 -20.86 -12.45
N ASN A 332 -10.07 -22.17 -12.19
CA ASN A 332 -11.24 -22.75 -11.54
C ASN A 332 -11.42 -22.19 -10.12
N LEU A 333 -10.35 -22.09 -9.33
CA LEU A 333 -10.42 -21.53 -7.98
C LEU A 333 -10.86 -20.06 -7.99
N LEU A 334 -10.29 -19.24 -8.89
CA LEU A 334 -10.68 -17.83 -9.04
C LEU A 334 -12.19 -17.68 -9.33
N ARG A 335 -12.74 -18.58 -10.16
CA ARG A 335 -14.17 -18.62 -10.47
C ARG A 335 -15.01 -19.13 -9.32
N GLN A 336 -14.64 -20.25 -8.70
CA GLN A 336 -15.36 -20.86 -7.56
C GLN A 336 -15.49 -19.89 -6.39
N LYS A 337 -14.43 -19.11 -6.10
CA LYS A 337 -14.38 -18.12 -5.02
C LYS A 337 -14.94 -16.75 -5.41
N ASN A 338 -15.54 -16.61 -6.59
CA ASN A 338 -16.08 -15.36 -7.14
C ASN A 338 -15.08 -14.19 -7.02
N MET A 339 -13.81 -14.44 -7.29
CA MET A 339 -12.78 -13.40 -7.25
C MET A 339 -12.91 -12.48 -8.46
N ARG A 340 -12.71 -11.16 -8.27
CA ARG A 340 -12.90 -10.17 -9.34
C ARG A 340 -11.76 -10.20 -10.36
N VAL A 341 -11.84 -11.12 -11.30
CA VAL A 341 -10.90 -11.32 -12.41
C VAL A 341 -11.66 -11.32 -13.74
N ARG A 342 -11.08 -10.71 -14.77
CA ARG A 342 -11.57 -10.72 -16.16
C ARG A 342 -10.62 -11.55 -17.02
N PHE A 343 -11.17 -12.50 -17.76
CA PHE A 343 -10.43 -13.31 -18.73
C PHE A 343 -10.75 -12.79 -20.13
N LYS A 344 -9.78 -12.21 -20.82
CA LYS A 344 -9.93 -11.77 -22.21
C LYS A 344 -9.33 -12.84 -23.12
N CYS A 345 -10.12 -13.43 -23.99
CA CYS A 345 -9.65 -14.46 -24.93
C CYS A 345 -9.71 -13.93 -26.37
N GLN A 346 -8.69 -14.17 -27.18
CA GLN A 346 -8.61 -13.70 -28.58
C GLN A 346 -8.09 -14.81 -29.49
N SER A 347 -8.83 -15.14 -30.56
CA SER A 347 -8.42 -16.15 -31.54
C SER A 347 -7.11 -15.77 -32.21
N ARG A 348 -6.28 -16.77 -32.52
CA ARG A 348 -5.16 -16.61 -33.44
C ARG A 348 -5.61 -16.89 -34.87
N GLN A 349 -5.51 -15.89 -35.74
CA GLN A 349 -5.76 -16.02 -37.19
C GLN A 349 -7.13 -16.64 -37.53
N GLY A 350 -8.16 -16.42 -36.71
CA GLY A 350 -9.50 -17.00 -36.90
C GLY A 350 -9.62 -18.49 -36.56
N SER A 351 -8.64 -19.08 -35.88
CA SER A 351 -8.70 -20.46 -35.37
C SER A 351 -9.63 -20.59 -34.16
N GLU A 352 -10.51 -21.60 -34.17
CA GLU A 352 -11.32 -21.97 -33.00
C GLU A 352 -10.57 -22.83 -31.96
N ASN A 353 -9.37 -23.29 -32.30
CA ASN A 353 -8.57 -24.21 -31.49
C ASN A 353 -7.30 -23.55 -30.93
N GLU A 354 -6.98 -22.34 -31.36
CA GLU A 354 -5.83 -21.58 -30.88
C GLU A 354 -6.25 -20.16 -30.51
N PHE A 355 -5.99 -19.78 -29.27
CA PHE A 355 -6.31 -18.45 -28.78
C PHE A 355 -5.33 -18.00 -27.70
N THR A 356 -5.24 -16.69 -27.51
CA THR A 356 -4.52 -16.06 -26.40
C THR A 356 -5.50 -15.71 -25.29
N MET A 357 -5.09 -15.87 -24.04
CA MET A 357 -5.86 -15.57 -22.84
C MET A 357 -5.07 -14.57 -21.97
N THR A 358 -5.68 -13.43 -21.67
CA THR A 358 -5.18 -12.45 -20.69
C THR A 358 -5.99 -12.57 -19.39
N ILE A 359 -5.29 -12.77 -18.27
CA ILE A 359 -5.90 -12.82 -16.94
C ILE A 359 -5.74 -11.44 -16.27
N HIS A 360 -6.80 -10.64 -16.29
CA HIS A 360 -6.82 -9.28 -15.75
C HIS A 360 -7.48 -9.26 -14.37
N VAL A 361 -6.67 -9.12 -13.33
CA VAL A 361 -7.15 -8.95 -11.95
C VAL A 361 -7.66 -7.52 -11.77
N LEU A 362 -8.96 -7.37 -11.49
CA LEU A 362 -9.64 -6.06 -11.49
C LEU A 362 -9.52 -5.32 -10.16
N GLN A 363 -9.20 -6.02 -9.08
CA GLN A 363 -9.06 -5.43 -7.76
C GLN A 363 -7.87 -5.99 -7.01
N ASP A 364 -7.18 -5.07 -6.37
CA ASP A 364 -5.95 -5.31 -5.65
C ASP A 364 -6.12 -6.22 -4.43
N SER A 365 -7.34 -6.33 -3.88
CA SER A 365 -7.72 -7.25 -2.79
C SER A 365 -7.76 -8.72 -3.23
N VAL A 366 -7.94 -9.00 -4.52
CA VAL A 366 -8.00 -10.36 -5.05
C VAL A 366 -6.68 -11.10 -4.83
N PHE A 367 -5.55 -10.42 -5.01
CA PHE A 367 -4.23 -11.01 -4.75
C PHE A 367 -4.09 -11.47 -3.30
N ARG A 368 -4.55 -10.67 -2.33
CA ARG A 368 -4.52 -11.03 -0.91
C ARG A 368 -5.42 -12.23 -0.62
N ARG A 369 -6.63 -12.23 -1.18
CA ARG A 369 -7.59 -13.35 -1.03
C ARG A 369 -7.01 -14.65 -1.63
N TYR A 370 -6.43 -14.57 -2.82
CA TYR A 370 -5.80 -15.72 -3.47
C TYR A 370 -4.60 -16.23 -2.67
N GLN A 371 -3.77 -15.34 -2.12
CA GLN A 371 -2.64 -15.73 -1.27
C GLN A 371 -3.07 -16.49 -0.02
N LYS A 372 -4.24 -16.16 0.58
CA LYS A 372 -4.81 -16.98 1.67
C LYS A 372 -5.15 -18.40 1.21
N GLU A 373 -5.73 -18.55 0.03
CA GLU A 373 -6.03 -19.89 -0.51
C GLU A 373 -4.76 -20.70 -0.74
N MET A 374 -3.66 -20.06 -1.18
CA MET A 374 -2.34 -20.71 -1.28
C MET A 374 -1.79 -21.18 0.07
N GLN A 375 -2.10 -20.48 1.18
CA GLN A 375 -1.71 -20.94 2.52
C GLN A 375 -2.42 -22.24 2.92
N TYR A 376 -3.66 -22.44 2.46
CA TYR A 376 -4.41 -23.68 2.68
C TYR A 376 -4.04 -24.78 1.68
N ASN A 377 -3.65 -24.40 0.46
CA ASN A 377 -3.20 -25.31 -0.59
C ASN A 377 -1.85 -24.83 -1.18
N PRO A 378 -0.72 -25.24 -0.57
CA PRO A 378 0.62 -24.81 -0.99
C PRO A 378 0.99 -25.23 -2.42
N SER A 379 0.26 -26.18 -3.02
CA SER A 379 0.51 -26.63 -4.39
C SER A 379 -0.03 -25.69 -5.48
N LEU A 380 -0.76 -24.63 -5.09
CA LEU A 380 -1.29 -23.62 -6.01
C LEU A 380 -0.17 -22.73 -6.58
N TRP A 381 -0.30 -22.38 -7.85
CA TRP A 381 0.57 -21.38 -8.46
C TRP A 381 0.26 -19.97 -7.94
N PRO A 382 1.25 -19.09 -7.75
CA PRO A 382 1.00 -17.69 -7.42
C PRO A 382 0.12 -16.97 -8.43
N LEU A 383 -0.75 -16.07 -7.96
CA LEU A 383 -1.46 -15.14 -8.83
C LEU A 383 -0.53 -13.98 -9.23
N TYR A 384 -0.05 -14.03 -10.47
CA TYR A 384 0.89 -13.05 -11.02
C TYR A 384 0.23 -11.79 -11.58
N ARG A 385 1.04 -10.74 -11.81
CA ARG A 385 0.60 -9.53 -12.54
C ARG A 385 0.95 -9.65 -14.03
N GLY A 386 0.08 -9.14 -14.90
CA GLY A 386 0.31 -9.13 -16.34
C GLY A 386 0.48 -10.52 -16.92
N PHE A 387 -0.57 -11.34 -16.78
CA PHE A 387 -0.50 -12.76 -17.04
C PHE A 387 -1.13 -13.09 -18.42
N PHE A 388 -0.29 -13.47 -19.37
CA PHE A 388 -0.63 -13.76 -20.76
C PHE A 388 -0.31 -15.21 -21.11
N VAL A 389 -1.28 -15.91 -21.69
CA VAL A 389 -1.20 -17.36 -21.94
C VAL A 389 -1.67 -17.65 -23.36
N ASP A 390 -0.94 -18.49 -24.09
CA ASP A 390 -1.44 -19.12 -25.30
C ASP A 390 -2.13 -20.43 -24.96
N VAL A 391 -3.23 -20.72 -25.63
CA VAL A 391 -3.98 -21.96 -25.47
C VAL A 391 -4.14 -22.62 -26.83
N MET A 392 -3.81 -23.91 -26.91
CA MET A 392 -3.93 -24.75 -28.10
C MET A 392 -4.70 -26.02 -27.78
N LEU A 393 -5.67 -26.35 -28.61
CA LEU A 393 -6.52 -27.54 -28.51
C LEU A 393 -6.14 -28.52 -29.61
N THR A 394 -5.57 -29.67 -29.25
CA THR A 394 -5.13 -30.70 -30.20
C THR A 394 -5.97 -31.96 -30.05
N LYS A 395 -6.37 -32.56 -31.17
CA LYS A 395 -6.90 -33.93 -31.19
C LYS A 395 -5.73 -34.88 -31.34
N ASP A 396 -5.66 -35.92 -30.51
CA ASP A 396 -4.68 -36.99 -30.69
C ASP A 396 -4.85 -37.58 -32.11
N SER A 397 -3.89 -37.30 -32.99
CA SER A 397 -3.83 -37.90 -34.32
C SER A 397 -3.05 -39.20 -34.21
N GLN A 398 -3.60 -40.27 -34.79
CA GLN A 398 -2.87 -41.51 -34.99
C GLN A 398 -1.60 -41.21 -35.79
N ASN A 399 -0.43 -41.46 -35.21
CA ASN A 399 0.74 -41.83 -36.00
C ASN A 399 1.65 -42.78 -35.23
N ASN A 400 2.18 -43.71 -36.01
CA ASN A 400 2.71 -44.99 -35.59
C ASN A 400 3.90 -44.89 -34.65
N SER A 401 3.94 -45.90 -33.77
CA SER A 401 5.10 -46.37 -33.04
C SER A 401 6.40 -46.29 -33.85
N SER A 402 7.39 -45.55 -33.33
CA SER A 402 8.76 -46.04 -33.31
C SER A 402 9.25 -45.88 -31.88
N SER A 403 9.30 -47.01 -31.18
CA SER A 403 9.90 -47.17 -29.87
C SER A 403 11.41 -47.05 -30.01
N SER A 404 12.00 -45.97 -29.51
CA SER A 404 13.39 -45.98 -29.08
C SER A 404 13.38 -46.01 -27.55
N ASN A 405 13.61 -47.22 -27.01
CA ASN A 405 13.94 -47.41 -25.60
C ASN A 405 15.30 -46.76 -25.33
N GLU A 406 15.31 -45.57 -24.76
CA GLU A 406 16.43 -45.12 -23.92
C GLU A 406 15.88 -44.94 -22.52
N THR A 407 16.31 -45.85 -21.64
CA THR A 407 16.12 -45.79 -20.21
C THR A 407 17.05 -44.70 -19.70
N GLU A 408 16.61 -43.45 -19.73
CA GLU A 408 17.23 -42.42 -18.89
C GLU A 408 16.80 -42.71 -17.45
N GLU A 409 17.76 -43.14 -16.64
CA GLU A 409 17.66 -43.08 -15.19
C GLU A 409 17.24 -41.65 -14.81
N VAL A 410 15.99 -41.51 -14.38
CA VAL A 410 15.53 -40.33 -13.66
C VAL A 410 16.31 -40.31 -12.35
N THR A 411 17.46 -39.66 -12.37
CA THR A 411 18.12 -39.18 -11.16
C THR A 411 17.07 -38.36 -10.43
N LEU A 412 16.54 -38.89 -9.32
CA LEU A 412 15.76 -38.15 -8.32
C LEU A 412 16.66 -37.07 -7.72
N GLY A 413 16.90 -36.01 -8.50
CA GLY A 413 17.58 -34.81 -8.10
C GLY A 413 16.63 -33.94 -7.29
N HIS A 414 16.85 -33.94 -5.98
CA HIS A 414 16.32 -32.97 -5.01
C HIS A 414 14.79 -32.82 -4.97
N LEU A 415 14.14 -33.81 -4.34
CA LEU A 415 12.90 -33.57 -3.61
C LEU A 415 13.12 -32.46 -2.57
N ASP A 416 12.41 -31.35 -2.77
CA ASP A 416 11.91 -30.40 -1.78
C ASP A 416 12.75 -30.21 -0.50
N GLN A 417 13.75 -29.34 -0.58
CA GLN A 417 14.17 -28.53 0.58
C GLN A 417 13.56 -27.10 0.57
N ASP A 418 12.80 -26.73 -0.48
CA ASP A 418 12.33 -25.35 -0.67
C ASP A 418 10.92 -25.07 -0.11
N ALA A 419 10.17 -26.09 0.31
CA ALA A 419 8.79 -25.91 0.82
C ALA A 419 8.68 -25.08 2.11
N MET A 420 9.79 -24.84 2.82
CA MET A 420 9.84 -24.01 4.04
C MET A 420 10.38 -22.57 3.79
N ALA A 421 10.76 -22.24 2.54
CA ALA A 421 11.34 -20.95 2.17
C ALA A 421 10.34 -19.96 1.52
N ASP A 422 9.15 -20.44 1.12
CA ASP A 422 8.19 -19.67 0.28
C ASP A 422 7.66 -18.41 0.99
N ASP A 423 7.52 -18.41 2.33
CA ASP A 423 7.02 -17.24 3.08
C ASP A 423 7.99 -16.05 3.14
N ALA A 424 9.29 -16.29 2.92
CA ALA A 424 10.32 -15.26 2.94
C ALA A 424 10.68 -14.77 1.52
N GLU A 425 10.58 -15.63 0.50
CA GLU A 425 10.87 -15.29 -0.91
C GLU A 425 9.91 -14.23 -1.49
N HIS A 426 8.69 -14.12 -0.96
CA HIS A 426 7.70 -13.13 -1.43
C HIS A 426 7.68 -11.83 -0.60
N LEU A 427 8.56 -11.67 0.39
CA LEU A 427 8.65 -10.42 1.15
C LEU A 427 9.26 -9.32 0.29
N MET A 428 8.40 -8.47 -0.27
CA MET A 428 8.78 -7.31 -1.07
C MET A 428 7.88 -6.10 -0.78
N VAL A 429 8.47 -4.90 -0.75
CA VAL A 429 7.78 -3.65 -0.42
C VAL A 429 8.22 -2.49 -1.30
N LYS A 430 7.26 -1.65 -1.70
CA LYS A 430 7.52 -0.40 -2.43
C LYS A 430 7.49 0.80 -1.48
N LEU A 431 8.54 1.61 -1.52
CA LEU A 431 8.74 2.79 -0.68
C LEU A 431 8.80 4.04 -1.57
N LYS A 432 7.89 5.01 -1.42
CA LYS A 432 7.79 6.17 -2.36
C LYS A 432 8.18 7.50 -1.71
N PHE A 433 8.93 8.33 -2.44
CA PHE A 433 9.37 9.65 -1.95
C PHE A 433 8.31 10.75 -2.11
N LEU A 434 8.31 11.73 -1.19
CA LEU A 434 7.34 12.81 -1.17
C LEU A 434 7.39 13.68 -2.43
N THR A 435 8.58 13.96 -2.95
CA THR A 435 8.80 14.74 -4.18
C THR A 435 8.04 14.16 -5.38
N TYR A 436 8.06 12.84 -5.52
CA TYR A 436 7.22 12.13 -6.49
C TYR A 436 5.73 12.18 -6.12
N LYS A 437 5.39 11.88 -4.86
CA LYS A 437 3.99 11.83 -4.38
C LYS A 437 3.24 13.15 -4.61
N ILE A 438 3.91 14.29 -4.48
CA ILE A 438 3.35 15.62 -4.78
C ILE A 438 2.81 15.66 -6.21
N ARG A 439 3.63 15.26 -7.19
CA ARG A 439 3.31 15.38 -8.61
C ARG A 439 2.22 14.39 -9.02
N THR A 440 2.36 13.15 -8.60
CA THR A 440 1.46 12.06 -9.01
C THR A 440 0.15 12.05 -8.23
N PHE A 441 0.20 12.14 -6.90
CA PHE A 441 -1.00 11.98 -6.09
C PHE A 441 -1.64 13.32 -5.73
N LEU A 442 -0.86 14.35 -5.36
CA LEU A 442 -1.47 15.62 -4.96
C LEU A 442 -1.84 16.49 -6.17
N ILE A 443 -1.05 16.49 -7.24
CA ILE A 443 -1.32 17.30 -8.43
C ILE A 443 -2.14 16.50 -9.45
N ARG A 444 -1.57 15.46 -10.08
CA ARG A 444 -2.24 14.72 -11.17
C ARG A 444 -3.58 14.13 -10.73
N ASN A 445 -3.60 13.28 -9.71
CA ASN A 445 -4.84 12.66 -9.24
C ASN A 445 -5.78 13.66 -8.54
N GLY A 446 -5.24 14.78 -8.05
CA GLY A 446 -6.01 15.81 -7.36
C GLY A 446 -6.68 16.84 -8.27
N ILE A 447 -6.23 16.96 -9.52
CA ILE A 447 -6.80 17.87 -10.53
C ILE A 447 -8.30 17.64 -10.72
N ASP A 448 -8.73 16.39 -10.90
CA ASP A 448 -10.16 16.09 -11.10
C ASP A 448 -10.99 16.50 -9.90
N ILE A 449 -10.46 16.35 -8.68
CA ILE A 449 -11.14 16.77 -7.46
C ILE A 449 -11.23 18.30 -7.40
N LEU A 450 -10.17 19.01 -7.79
CA LEU A 450 -10.16 20.46 -7.84
C LEU A 450 -11.23 21.00 -8.81
N PHE A 451 -11.34 20.44 -10.01
CA PHE A 451 -12.33 20.90 -11.00
C PHE A 451 -13.76 20.43 -10.69
N ASN A 452 -13.95 19.25 -10.10
CA ASN A 452 -15.29 18.71 -9.80
C ASN A 452 -15.85 19.16 -8.44
N LYS A 453 -15.00 19.37 -7.43
CA LYS A 453 -15.39 19.70 -6.04
C LYS A 453 -14.87 21.06 -5.55
N GLY A 454 -14.17 21.80 -6.39
CA GLY A 454 -13.61 23.11 -6.07
C GLY A 454 -12.40 23.07 -5.12
N LYS A 455 -11.85 24.26 -4.82
CA LYS A 455 -10.64 24.42 -4.00
C LYS A 455 -10.76 23.77 -2.61
N GLN A 456 -11.94 23.84 -1.98
CA GLN A 456 -12.15 23.23 -0.66
C GLN A 456 -12.13 21.69 -0.74
N GLY A 457 -12.78 21.10 -1.74
CA GLY A 457 -12.73 19.64 -1.94
C GLY A 457 -11.31 19.14 -2.25
N TYR A 458 -10.53 19.94 -2.98
CA TYR A 458 -9.12 19.66 -3.23
C TYR A 458 -8.27 19.72 -1.95
N LYS A 459 -8.52 20.73 -1.09
CA LYS A 459 -7.89 20.88 0.21
C LYS A 459 -8.14 19.68 1.12
N ASP A 460 -9.39 19.28 1.24
CA ASP A 460 -9.78 18.11 2.03
C ASP A 460 -9.10 16.83 1.50
N TYR A 461 -8.99 16.70 0.18
CA TYR A 461 -8.30 15.59 -0.48
C TYR A 461 -6.80 15.56 -0.18
N TYR A 462 -6.06 16.64 -0.42
CA TYR A 462 -4.60 16.62 -0.27
C TYR A 462 -4.19 16.50 1.20
N PHE A 463 -4.97 17.08 2.14
CA PHE A 463 -4.73 16.89 3.58
C PHE A 463 -4.88 15.44 3.98
N ARG A 464 -5.94 14.77 3.50
CA ARG A 464 -6.17 13.35 3.75
C ARG A 464 -5.02 12.49 3.21
N GLN A 465 -4.52 12.77 2.00
CA GLN A 465 -3.35 12.07 1.45
C GLN A 465 -2.11 12.25 2.33
N MET A 466 -1.80 13.47 2.75
CA MET A 466 -0.65 13.73 3.62
C MET A 466 -0.75 13.05 4.99
N GLN A 467 -1.96 12.96 5.55
CA GLN A 467 -2.24 12.20 6.78
C GLN A 467 -2.03 10.70 6.58
N ILE A 468 -2.53 10.12 5.49
CA ILE A 468 -2.33 8.71 5.14
C ILE A 468 -0.83 8.39 5.02
N TRP A 469 -0.04 9.31 4.49
CA TRP A 469 1.41 9.14 4.35
C TRP A 469 2.19 9.40 5.64
N GLY A 470 1.56 9.89 6.71
CA GLY A 470 2.25 10.27 7.94
C GLY A 470 3.23 11.44 7.75
N THR A 471 2.90 12.36 6.83
CA THR A 471 3.72 13.55 6.52
C THR A 471 3.82 14.45 7.75
N SER A 472 5.00 15.01 8.04
CA SER A 472 5.25 15.87 9.19
C SER A 472 4.39 17.14 9.17
N ALA A 473 4.01 17.65 10.36
CA ALA A 473 3.15 18.83 10.48
C ALA A 473 3.80 20.10 9.87
N GLU A 474 5.13 20.21 9.94
CA GLU A 474 5.85 21.28 9.23
C GLU A 474 5.68 21.14 7.71
N LYS A 475 5.92 19.95 7.17
CA LYS A 475 5.82 19.71 5.72
C LYS A 475 4.39 19.81 5.21
N GLN A 476 3.39 19.40 5.99
CA GLN A 476 1.98 19.63 5.67
C GLN A 476 1.70 21.13 5.47
N ARG A 477 2.14 21.99 6.38
CA ARG A 477 1.95 23.46 6.25
C ARG A 477 2.66 24.04 5.03
N GLU A 478 3.85 23.55 4.72
CA GLU A 478 4.59 23.97 3.51
C GLU A 478 3.87 23.54 2.22
N LEU A 479 3.46 22.27 2.16
CA LEU A 479 2.75 21.70 1.02
C LEU A 479 1.38 22.35 0.81
N SER A 480 0.60 22.57 1.86
CA SER A 480 -0.71 23.20 1.72
C SER A 480 -0.61 24.60 1.10
N ARG A 481 0.41 25.38 1.47
CA ARG A 481 0.65 26.70 0.83
C ARG A 481 0.94 26.55 -0.66
N MET A 482 1.86 25.65 -1.02
CA MET A 482 2.21 25.38 -2.41
C MET A 482 1.01 24.87 -3.22
N LEU A 483 0.20 23.97 -2.65
CA LEU A 483 -0.97 23.38 -3.32
C LEU A 483 -2.15 24.37 -3.43
N ASP A 484 -2.32 25.28 -2.46
CA ASP A 484 -3.30 26.37 -2.55
C ASP A 484 -2.90 27.39 -3.64
N GLU A 485 -1.61 27.67 -3.80
CA GLU A 485 -1.07 28.44 -4.93
C GLU A 485 -1.26 27.72 -6.27
N TRP A 486 -0.93 26.43 -6.34
CA TRP A 486 -1.15 25.58 -7.52
C TRP A 486 -2.62 25.60 -7.94
N ALA A 487 -3.53 25.36 -6.99
CA ALA A 487 -4.96 25.35 -7.25
C ALA A 487 -5.44 26.70 -7.81
N SER A 488 -4.89 27.80 -7.31
CA SER A 488 -5.23 29.15 -7.80
C SER A 488 -4.65 29.43 -9.18
N HIS A 489 -3.40 29.03 -9.42
CA HIS A 489 -2.74 29.15 -10.72
C HIS A 489 -3.51 28.41 -11.82
N ILE A 490 -3.82 27.13 -11.59
CA ILE A 490 -4.40 26.29 -12.63
C ILE A 490 -5.87 26.62 -12.91
N THR A 491 -6.63 27.04 -11.88
CA THR A 491 -8.02 27.47 -12.06
C THR A 491 -8.14 28.83 -12.76
N GLN A 492 -7.15 29.73 -12.62
CA GLN A 492 -7.10 30.98 -13.39
C GLN A 492 -6.76 30.74 -14.86
N LYS A 493 -5.87 29.79 -15.15
CA LYS A 493 -5.43 29.46 -16.51
C LYS A 493 -6.52 28.72 -17.29
N ILE A 494 -7.23 27.78 -16.64
CA ILE A 494 -8.26 26.95 -17.26
C ILE A 494 -9.63 27.48 -16.84
N LYS A 495 -10.10 28.52 -17.54
CA LYS A 495 -11.31 29.27 -17.15
C LYS A 495 -12.61 28.47 -17.30
N ILE A 496 -12.69 27.53 -18.26
CA ILE A 496 -13.80 26.57 -18.45
C ILE A 496 -13.24 25.34 -19.18
N GLY A 497 -13.22 24.16 -18.55
CA GLY A 497 -12.77 22.90 -19.17
C GLY A 497 -11.99 21.99 -18.22
N LYS A 498 -11.83 20.72 -18.60
CA LYS A 498 -10.89 19.80 -17.94
C LYS A 498 -9.50 19.97 -18.54
N LEU A 499 -8.46 19.90 -17.70
CA LEU A 499 -7.10 19.66 -18.18
C LEU A 499 -7.11 18.43 -19.09
N LYS A 500 -6.41 18.49 -20.21
CA LYS A 500 -6.29 17.32 -21.09
C LYS A 500 -5.54 16.24 -20.32
N GLU A 501 -6.13 15.07 -20.19
CA GLU A 501 -5.54 13.93 -19.48
C GLU A 501 -4.18 13.60 -20.10
N GLY A 502 -3.18 13.30 -19.26
CA GLY A 502 -1.80 13.07 -19.69
C GLY A 502 -0.97 14.32 -19.99
N SER A 503 -1.52 15.55 -19.89
CA SER A 503 -0.76 16.80 -20.16
C SER A 503 -0.39 17.59 -18.91
N TYR A 504 -0.67 17.07 -17.72
CA TYR A 504 -0.56 17.85 -16.47
C TYR A 504 0.86 18.32 -16.17
N LEU A 505 1.93 17.61 -16.59
CA LEU A 505 3.29 18.09 -16.34
C LEU A 505 3.63 19.34 -17.16
N SER A 506 2.91 19.59 -18.27
CA SER A 506 3.05 20.84 -19.05
C SER A 506 2.72 22.07 -18.22
N GLU A 507 1.88 21.88 -17.20
CA GLU A 507 1.45 22.92 -16.26
C GLU A 507 2.19 22.79 -14.93
N ALA A 508 2.33 21.57 -14.42
CA ALA A 508 2.91 21.32 -13.11
C ALA A 508 4.43 21.52 -13.08
N GLU A 509 5.20 21.12 -14.10
CA GLU A 509 6.66 21.29 -14.09
C GLU A 509 7.07 22.76 -14.12
N PRO A 510 6.54 23.62 -15.01
CA PRO A 510 6.86 25.05 -14.99
C PRO A 510 6.46 25.71 -13.67
N PHE A 511 5.28 25.37 -13.13
CA PHE A 511 4.82 25.87 -11.84
C PHE A 511 5.78 25.46 -10.70
N LEU A 512 6.14 24.18 -10.61
CA LEU A 512 7.02 23.67 -9.56
C LEU A 512 8.45 24.20 -9.69
N LYS A 513 8.95 24.39 -10.92
CA LYS A 513 10.25 25.03 -11.19
C LYS A 513 10.25 26.48 -10.72
N ALA A 514 9.23 27.25 -11.09
CA ALA A 514 9.06 28.63 -10.64
C ALA A 514 8.94 28.70 -9.11
N PHE A 515 8.15 27.81 -8.49
CA PHE A 515 8.01 27.75 -7.03
C PHE A 515 9.33 27.42 -6.33
N ALA A 516 10.07 26.42 -6.84
CA ALA A 516 11.37 26.01 -6.31
C ALA A 516 12.42 27.13 -6.37
N SER A 517 12.44 27.90 -7.47
CA SER A 517 13.41 28.99 -7.66
C SER A 517 13.31 30.13 -6.64
N ARG A 518 12.17 30.26 -5.94
CA ARG A 518 11.94 31.34 -4.97
C ARG A 518 12.75 31.20 -3.68
N SER A 519 13.17 29.98 -3.31
CA SER A 519 14.04 29.75 -2.14
C SER A 519 14.59 28.33 -2.10
N THR A 520 15.73 28.14 -1.43
CA THR A 520 16.29 26.80 -1.14
C THR A 520 15.30 25.92 -0.36
N LYS A 521 14.49 26.52 0.53
CA LYS A 521 13.46 25.81 1.29
C LYS A 521 12.37 25.23 0.36
N ASN A 522 11.94 25.99 -0.64
CA ASN A 522 10.98 25.51 -1.64
C ASN A 522 11.60 24.43 -2.55
N GLN A 523 12.85 24.62 -2.97
CA GLN A 523 13.58 23.61 -3.73
C GLN A 523 13.68 22.27 -2.98
N LEU A 524 13.98 22.29 -1.68
CA LEU A 524 13.98 21.08 -0.84
C LEU A 524 12.59 20.45 -0.64
N LEU A 525 11.52 21.24 -0.73
CA LEU A 525 10.14 20.76 -0.60
C LEU A 525 9.68 19.98 -1.83
N VAL A 526 9.94 20.51 -3.02
CA VAL A 526 9.41 19.95 -4.29
C VAL A 526 10.46 19.21 -5.11
N GLY A 527 11.73 19.26 -4.74
CA GLY A 527 12.85 18.74 -5.52
C GLY A 527 13.18 19.60 -6.75
N GLN A 528 14.18 19.19 -7.53
CA GLN A 528 14.56 19.87 -8.77
C GLN A 528 13.57 19.52 -9.88
N ALA A 529 12.59 20.39 -10.15
CA ALA A 529 11.67 20.25 -11.28
C ALA A 529 12.40 20.60 -12.60
N GLY A 530 12.16 19.81 -13.64
CA GLY A 530 12.96 19.72 -14.87
C GLY A 530 13.07 20.98 -15.75
N THR A 531 13.86 20.83 -16.82
CA THR A 531 14.16 21.80 -17.88
C THR A 531 12.94 22.11 -18.77
N ASP A 532 12.95 23.29 -19.42
CA ASP A 532 11.83 23.77 -20.26
C ASP A 532 11.67 22.87 -21.50
N ILE A 533 10.68 21.98 -21.49
CA ILE A 533 10.27 21.17 -22.66
C ILE A 533 8.81 21.53 -22.97
N ASP A 534 8.59 22.22 -24.09
CA ASP A 534 7.26 22.62 -24.57
C ASP A 534 6.51 21.41 -25.16
N THR A 535 5.38 21.08 -24.55
CA THR A 535 4.57 19.90 -24.86
C THR A 535 3.17 20.22 -25.38
N ALA A 536 2.83 21.50 -25.58
CA ALA A 536 1.49 21.90 -26.04
C ALA A 536 1.11 21.32 -27.43
N ALA A 537 2.07 20.75 -28.17
CA ALA A 537 1.88 20.21 -29.52
C ALA A 537 1.56 18.70 -29.62
N TYR A 538 1.62 17.90 -28.54
CA TYR A 538 1.82 16.43 -28.69
C TYR A 538 0.70 15.50 -28.24
N LEU A 539 -0.24 15.95 -27.42
CA LEU A 539 -1.32 15.07 -26.96
C LEU A 539 -2.62 15.50 -27.62
N ALA A 540 -3.09 14.75 -28.61
CA ALA A 540 -4.43 14.88 -29.17
C ALA A 540 -5.09 13.51 -29.37
N ALA A 541 -6.24 13.37 -28.70
CA ALA A 541 -7.32 12.40 -28.88
C ALA A 541 -7.12 10.96 -28.35
N SER A 542 -7.68 10.75 -27.15
CA SER A 542 -8.57 9.64 -26.75
C SER A 542 -8.07 8.58 -25.77
N ARG A 543 -9.01 8.21 -24.89
CA ARG A 543 -8.98 7.22 -23.80
C ARG A 543 -9.43 5.85 -24.29
N GLU A 544 -8.98 4.79 -23.61
CA GLU A 544 -9.84 3.82 -22.88
C GLU A 544 -8.96 2.81 -22.13
N GLY A 545 -9.08 2.79 -20.80
CA GLY A 545 -8.56 1.72 -19.95
C GLY A 545 -7.31 2.04 -19.14
N ASP A 546 -7.38 3.01 -18.24
CA ASP A 546 -6.43 3.10 -17.13
C ASP A 546 -7.15 2.79 -15.81
N ASP A 547 -6.66 1.74 -15.14
CA ASP A 547 -7.09 1.31 -13.82
C ASP A 547 -6.72 2.42 -12.81
N GLU A 548 -7.72 3.19 -12.38
CA GLU A 548 -7.62 4.11 -11.25
C GLU A 548 -7.24 3.33 -9.97
N GLU A 549 -5.94 3.23 -9.68
CA GLU A 549 -5.46 2.86 -8.34
C GLU A 549 -5.58 4.11 -7.44
N GLY A 550 -6.83 4.42 -7.07
CA GLY A 550 -7.22 5.58 -6.28
C GLY A 550 -8.30 5.21 -5.27
N ASP A 551 -7.92 4.60 -4.15
CA ASP A 551 -8.80 4.41 -3.00
C ASP A 551 -9.24 5.77 -2.41
N LEU A 552 -10.30 6.34 -2.99
CA LEU A 552 -11.02 7.50 -2.50
C LEU A 552 -12.08 7.02 -1.49
N LYS A 553 -11.77 7.09 -0.18
CA LYS A 553 -12.82 7.21 0.85
C LYS A 553 -13.00 8.69 1.22
N GLN A 554 -14.23 9.05 1.60
CA GLN A 554 -14.63 10.41 1.94
C GLN A 554 -14.48 10.71 3.44
N ASP A 555 -14.01 11.94 3.69
CA ASP A 555 -14.38 12.94 4.72
C ASP A 555 -14.16 12.74 6.26
N VAL A 556 -13.59 13.81 6.87
CA VAL A 556 -14.03 14.64 8.04
C VAL A 556 -12.95 14.90 9.14
N GLY A 557 -12.44 16.14 9.20
CA GLY A 557 -12.18 16.95 10.42
C GLY A 557 -10.83 16.82 11.16
N ALA A 558 -10.11 17.93 11.37
CA ALA A 558 -8.79 17.99 12.03
C ALA A 558 -8.68 18.97 13.22
N SER A 559 -7.95 18.54 14.27
CA SER A 559 -7.15 19.25 15.31
C SER A 559 -7.84 20.06 16.44
N PRO A 560 -7.24 20.26 17.66
CA PRO A 560 -5.79 20.30 18.00
C PRO A 560 -5.28 19.49 19.23
N ASP A 561 -3.94 19.39 19.35
CA ASP A 561 -3.09 18.81 20.41
C ASP A 561 -3.20 19.47 21.80
N VAL A 562 -3.09 18.72 22.93
CA VAL A 562 -2.18 18.86 24.13
C VAL A 562 -2.30 17.57 25.05
N PRO A 563 -1.58 17.40 26.20
CA PRO A 563 -0.52 16.42 26.44
C PRO A 563 -0.89 15.17 27.27
N ILE A 564 -0.02 14.16 27.22
CA ILE A 564 -0.14 12.86 27.91
C ILE A 564 0.49 12.94 29.31
N SER A 565 -0.24 12.50 30.36
CA SER A 565 0.36 11.97 31.59
C SER A 565 0.12 10.47 31.67
N ARG A 566 1.18 9.71 31.94
CA ARG A 566 1.16 8.27 32.20
C ARG A 566 1.03 8.04 33.71
N GLU A 567 -0.15 7.59 34.14
CA GLU A 567 -0.36 6.72 35.31
C GLU A 567 -1.59 5.86 34.96
N GLY A 568 -1.65 4.60 35.39
CA GLY A 568 -2.72 3.66 34.99
C GLY A 568 -4.12 4.23 35.24
N ILE A 569 -4.80 4.67 34.17
CA ILE A 569 -6.05 5.42 34.26
C ILE A 569 -7.21 4.45 34.45
N LYS A 570 -7.94 4.58 35.57
CA LYS A 570 -9.36 4.19 35.60
C LYS A 570 -10.10 5.09 34.61
N ALA A 571 -10.39 4.58 33.40
CA ALA A 571 -10.96 5.36 32.30
C ALA A 571 -12.14 6.24 32.73
N LYS A 572 -12.18 7.50 32.27
CA LYS A 572 -13.20 8.48 32.68
C LYS A 572 -14.60 8.08 32.19
N GLY A 573 -14.73 7.49 31.00
CA GLY A 573 -16.03 7.06 30.45
C GLY A 573 -15.96 5.86 29.50
N LEU A 574 -17.14 5.33 29.14
CA LEU A 574 -17.32 4.22 28.20
C LEU A 574 -18.07 4.70 26.94
N LEU A 575 -17.62 4.26 25.77
CA LEU A 575 -18.27 4.49 24.47
C LEU A 575 -18.64 3.14 23.84
N VAL A 576 -19.93 2.89 23.67
CA VAL A 576 -20.45 1.72 22.98
C VAL A 576 -20.82 2.10 21.55
N PHE A 577 -20.39 1.34 20.55
CA PHE A 577 -20.70 1.62 19.14
C PHE A 577 -20.94 0.33 18.34
N PHE A 578 -21.54 0.46 17.15
CA PHE A 578 -22.08 -0.70 16.40
C PHE A 578 -21.48 -0.83 14.99
N PRO A 579 -20.44 -1.66 14.82
CA PRO A 579 -20.03 -2.18 13.52
C PRO A 579 -21.09 -3.16 12.97
N GLY A 580 -22.18 -2.61 12.41
CA GLY A 580 -23.26 -3.36 11.79
C GLY A 580 -23.88 -2.63 10.60
N ILE A 581 -24.90 -3.23 9.99
CA ILE A 581 -25.71 -2.64 8.91
C ILE A 581 -27.14 -2.37 9.40
N PRO A 582 -27.97 -1.57 8.68
CA PRO A 582 -29.37 -1.41 9.03
C PRO A 582 -30.08 -2.75 9.24
N GLY A 583 -30.94 -2.85 10.26
CA GLY A 583 -31.59 -4.12 10.62
C GLY A 583 -30.86 -4.96 11.69
N CYS A 584 -29.64 -4.60 12.09
CA CYS A 584 -28.90 -5.30 13.15
C CYS A 584 -29.41 -5.07 14.59
N ALA A 585 -30.55 -4.38 14.77
CA ALA A 585 -31.17 -4.06 16.07
C ALA A 585 -30.43 -3.04 16.97
N LYS A 586 -29.45 -2.28 16.46
CA LYS A 586 -28.74 -1.18 17.18
C LYS A 586 -29.64 -0.28 18.04
N SER A 587 -30.66 0.34 17.45
CA SER A 587 -31.52 1.32 18.13
C SER A 587 -32.42 0.65 19.17
N ALA A 588 -32.91 -0.55 18.87
CA ALA A 588 -33.69 -1.35 19.82
C ALA A 588 -32.83 -1.75 21.03
N LEU A 589 -31.59 -2.20 20.81
CA LEU A 589 -30.64 -2.52 21.88
C LEU A 589 -30.33 -1.28 22.73
N CYS A 590 -30.08 -0.13 22.11
CA CYS A 590 -29.83 1.11 22.87
C CYS A 590 -31.01 1.51 23.75
N LYS A 591 -32.25 1.35 23.24
CA LYS A 591 -33.47 1.64 23.99
C LYS A 591 -33.61 0.71 25.19
N GLU A 592 -33.49 -0.60 25.00
CA GLU A 592 -33.64 -1.60 26.07
C GLU A 592 -32.55 -1.49 27.14
N ILE A 593 -31.30 -1.24 26.73
CA ILE A 593 -30.19 -1.04 27.67
C ILE A 593 -30.48 0.16 28.59
N ILE A 594 -31.07 1.24 28.06
CA ILE A 594 -31.41 2.45 28.83
C ILE A 594 -32.64 2.27 29.71
N SER A 595 -33.69 1.62 29.21
CA SER A 595 -34.95 1.49 29.93
C SER A 595 -34.92 0.47 31.07
N THR A 596 -33.94 -0.44 31.10
CA THR A 596 -33.99 -1.53 32.08
C THR A 596 -33.63 -1.08 33.51
N PRO A 597 -34.47 -1.39 34.53
CA PRO A 597 -34.15 -1.12 35.94
C PRO A 597 -32.81 -1.74 36.38
N GLY A 598 -31.99 -0.97 37.11
CA GLY A 598 -30.65 -1.38 37.55
C GLY A 598 -29.55 -1.25 36.48
N GLY A 599 -29.89 -0.81 35.26
CA GLY A 599 -28.93 -0.51 34.19
C GLY A 599 -27.99 -1.67 33.87
N ILE A 600 -26.69 -1.37 33.73
CA ILE A 600 -25.61 -2.35 33.55
C ILE A 600 -24.77 -2.55 34.83
N GLY A 601 -25.29 -2.17 36.01
CA GLY A 601 -24.56 -2.30 37.28
C GLY A 601 -23.52 -1.21 37.54
N ASP A 602 -23.57 -0.10 36.79
CA ASP A 602 -22.70 1.06 36.92
C ASP A 602 -23.51 2.28 37.40
N LYS A 603 -22.92 3.10 38.27
CA LYS A 603 -23.54 4.33 38.80
C LYS A 603 -23.40 5.54 37.87
N ARG A 604 -22.60 5.44 36.80
CA ARG A 604 -22.41 6.50 35.81
C ARG A 604 -23.70 6.74 35.01
N PRO A 605 -24.03 8.00 34.70
CA PRO A 605 -25.15 8.32 33.82
C PRO A 605 -24.94 7.71 32.43
N MET A 606 -26.03 7.24 31.81
CA MET A 606 -26.02 6.62 30.48
C MET A 606 -26.86 7.43 29.50
N LYS A 607 -26.32 7.68 28.31
CA LYS A 607 -26.97 8.48 27.26
C LYS A 607 -26.86 7.78 25.91
N SER A 608 -27.96 7.69 25.16
CA SER A 608 -27.93 7.28 23.74
C SER A 608 -27.91 8.51 22.84
N LEU A 609 -27.00 8.53 21.86
CA LEU A 609 -26.99 9.49 20.76
C LEU A 609 -27.41 8.79 19.47
N MET A 610 -28.65 9.02 19.06
CA MET A 610 -29.21 8.44 17.84
C MET A 610 -28.83 9.23 16.60
N GLY A 611 -28.04 8.63 15.72
CA GLY A 611 -27.49 9.34 14.57
C GLY A 611 -28.50 9.64 13.47
N ASP A 612 -29.66 8.97 13.44
CA ASP A 612 -30.73 9.28 12.50
C ASP A 612 -31.51 10.54 12.90
N MET A 613 -31.39 11.01 14.16
CA MET A 613 -31.95 12.29 14.63
C MET A 613 -30.98 13.47 14.49
N ILE A 614 -29.72 13.19 14.14
CA ILE A 614 -28.66 14.19 14.11
C ILE A 614 -28.46 14.71 12.68
N LYS A 615 -28.79 15.98 12.45
CA LYS A 615 -28.47 16.66 11.18
C LYS A 615 -26.95 16.90 11.07
N GLY A 616 -26.34 16.61 9.93
CA GLY A 616 -24.91 16.82 9.67
C GLY A 616 -24.01 15.63 10.06
N ARG A 617 -22.72 15.90 10.32
CA ARG A 617 -21.71 14.86 10.60
C ARG A 617 -21.88 14.34 12.04
N TYR A 618 -22.20 13.05 12.21
CA TYR A 618 -22.53 12.41 13.50
C TYR A 618 -21.36 12.32 14.48
N TRP A 619 -20.25 11.70 14.07
CA TRP A 619 -19.12 11.41 14.96
C TRP A 619 -18.44 12.65 15.56
N PRO A 620 -18.28 13.79 14.84
CA PRO A 620 -17.82 15.03 15.47
C PRO A 620 -18.74 15.56 16.57
N LYS A 621 -20.06 15.42 16.42
CA LYS A 621 -21.01 15.83 17.45
C LYS A 621 -20.96 14.90 18.67
N LEU A 622 -20.75 13.60 18.43
CA LEU A 622 -20.51 12.65 19.51
C LEU A 622 -19.26 13.04 20.31
N GLU A 623 -18.18 13.44 19.63
CA GLU A 623 -16.95 13.92 20.27
C GLU A 623 -17.21 15.16 21.14
N GLU A 624 -17.91 16.16 20.60
CA GLU A 624 -18.26 17.39 21.32
C GLU A 624 -19.06 17.10 22.60
N GLU A 625 -20.08 16.26 22.50
CA GLU A 625 -20.93 15.88 23.63
C GLU A 625 -20.17 15.10 24.70
N ARG A 626 -19.22 14.25 24.31
CA ARG A 626 -18.33 13.54 25.23
C ARG A 626 -17.31 14.46 25.89
N LYS A 627 -16.76 15.44 25.17
CA LYS A 627 -15.88 16.46 25.75
C LYS A 627 -16.59 17.29 26.83
N LYS A 628 -17.89 17.56 26.64
CA LYS A 628 -18.74 18.20 27.67
C LYS A 628 -19.00 17.29 28.87
N ASN A 629 -19.21 15.99 28.64
CA ASN A 629 -19.59 15.02 29.68
C ASN A 629 -18.71 13.75 29.64
N PRO A 630 -17.44 13.82 30.11
CA PRO A 630 -16.47 12.73 29.94
C PRO A 630 -16.81 11.46 30.75
N ASN A 631 -17.57 11.61 31.84
CA ASN A 631 -17.89 10.51 32.77
C ASN A 631 -19.16 9.71 32.42
N VAL A 632 -19.71 9.89 31.22
CA VAL A 632 -20.98 9.25 30.77
C VAL A 632 -20.72 7.97 29.98
N ILE A 633 -21.55 6.94 30.20
CA ILE A 633 -21.66 5.78 29.30
C ILE A 633 -22.46 6.22 28.08
N THR A 634 -21.79 6.31 26.92
CA THR A 634 -22.42 6.77 25.69
C THR A 634 -22.73 5.60 24.77
N LEU A 635 -24.00 5.43 24.41
CA LEU A 635 -24.42 4.49 23.36
C LEU A 635 -24.48 5.25 22.03
N ALA A 636 -23.52 5.01 21.15
CA ALA A 636 -23.46 5.62 19.83
C ALA A 636 -24.37 4.85 18.86
N ASP A 637 -25.66 5.19 18.84
CA ASP A 637 -26.66 4.56 17.96
C ASP A 637 -26.52 5.04 16.50
N LYS A 638 -25.41 4.60 15.86
CA LYS A 638 -25.09 4.79 14.45
C LYS A 638 -24.30 3.59 13.92
N ASN A 639 -24.54 3.21 12.66
CA ASN A 639 -23.72 2.20 11.99
C ASN A 639 -22.29 2.71 11.84
N ALA A 640 -21.31 1.88 12.18
CA ALA A 640 -19.89 2.14 12.01
C ALA A 640 -19.24 1.15 11.02
N PRO A 641 -19.51 1.26 9.70
CA PRO A 641 -19.22 0.18 8.76
C PRO A 641 -17.83 0.15 8.15
N THR A 642 -16.93 1.06 8.54
CA THR A 642 -15.62 1.17 7.88
C THR A 642 -14.50 1.37 8.89
N ALA A 643 -13.30 0.90 8.54
CA ALA A 643 -12.08 1.13 9.32
C ALA A 643 -11.81 2.63 9.57
N ASP A 644 -12.16 3.51 8.64
CA ASP A 644 -12.02 4.96 8.79
C ASP A 644 -12.91 5.48 9.94
N VAL A 645 -14.12 4.94 10.11
CA VAL A 645 -14.99 5.25 11.25
C VAL A 645 -14.42 4.68 12.54
N TRP A 646 -13.87 3.47 12.52
CA TRP A 646 -13.26 2.87 13.71
C TRP A 646 -12.06 3.69 14.19
N LYS A 647 -11.23 4.18 13.26
CA LYS A 647 -10.14 5.11 13.57
C LYS A 647 -10.67 6.38 14.23
N LEU A 648 -11.74 6.98 13.71
CA LEU A 648 -12.36 8.15 14.33
C LEU A 648 -12.86 7.87 15.75
N VAL A 649 -13.43 6.69 16.00
CA VAL A 649 -13.81 6.25 17.35
C VAL A 649 -12.57 6.13 18.25
N THR A 650 -11.47 5.54 17.77
CA THR A 650 -10.20 5.49 18.50
C THR A 650 -9.67 6.89 18.84
N ASP A 651 -9.77 7.85 17.92
CA ASP A 651 -9.33 9.23 18.12
C ASP A 651 -10.21 9.96 19.16
N ILE A 652 -11.53 9.75 19.14
CA ILE A 652 -12.48 10.25 20.16
C ILE A 652 -12.14 9.67 21.53
N CYS A 653 -11.83 8.38 21.60
CA CYS A 653 -11.40 7.72 22.84
C CYS A 653 -10.12 8.32 23.40
N LYS A 654 -9.12 8.57 22.54
CA LYS A 654 -7.86 9.23 22.91
C LYS A 654 -8.10 10.67 23.40
N SER A 655 -8.98 11.43 22.75
CA SER A 655 -9.24 12.84 23.11
C SER A 655 -10.14 13.00 24.34
N THR A 656 -10.94 11.98 24.68
CA THR A 656 -11.90 12.01 25.80
C THR A 656 -11.55 11.07 26.95
N ASP A 657 -10.39 10.42 26.89
CA ASP A 657 -9.89 9.47 27.91
C ASP A 657 -10.90 8.35 28.21
N ALA A 658 -11.44 7.77 27.13
CA ALA A 658 -12.54 6.82 27.16
C ALA A 658 -12.15 5.46 26.57
N ILE A 659 -12.79 4.41 27.06
CA ILE A 659 -12.72 3.08 26.45
C ILE A 659 -13.86 2.93 25.45
N ALA A 660 -13.57 2.41 24.25
CA ALA A 660 -14.61 2.03 23.28
C ALA A 660 -14.84 0.53 23.29
N VAL A 661 -16.10 0.11 23.22
CA VAL A 661 -16.51 -1.29 23.08
C VAL A 661 -17.41 -1.43 21.84
N PRO A 662 -16.94 -2.07 20.77
CA PRO A 662 -17.78 -2.46 19.66
C PRO A 662 -18.75 -3.57 20.07
N ILE A 663 -20.01 -3.43 19.68
CA ILE A 663 -21.03 -4.46 19.77
C ILE A 663 -21.40 -4.91 18.34
N VAL A 664 -21.18 -6.19 18.05
CA VAL A 664 -21.36 -6.76 16.70
C VAL A 664 -22.30 -7.96 16.73
N PRO A 665 -23.15 -8.15 15.70
CA PRO A 665 -23.96 -9.35 15.59
C PRO A 665 -23.05 -10.55 15.26
N ASP A 666 -23.29 -11.66 15.94
CA ASP A 666 -22.57 -12.89 15.67
C ASP A 666 -23.07 -13.54 14.37
N SER A 667 -22.13 -13.95 13.54
CA SER A 667 -22.35 -14.44 12.18
C SER A 667 -21.09 -15.16 11.70
N GLU A 668 -21.29 -16.25 10.96
CA GLU A 668 -20.20 -17.01 10.34
C GLU A 668 -19.48 -16.20 9.24
N GLY A 669 -20.13 -15.17 8.68
CA GLY A 669 -19.60 -14.40 7.56
C GLY A 669 -19.63 -15.18 6.25
N THR A 670 -18.83 -14.69 5.31
CA THR A 670 -18.47 -15.33 4.03
C THR A 670 -16.97 -15.12 3.79
N ASP A 671 -16.43 -15.71 2.74
CA ASP A 671 -15.02 -15.54 2.33
C ASP A 671 -14.62 -14.07 2.05
N SER A 672 -15.58 -13.14 1.95
CA SER A 672 -15.31 -11.72 1.67
C SER A 672 -16.17 -10.74 2.45
N ASN A 673 -16.95 -11.19 3.43
CA ASN A 673 -17.81 -10.33 4.23
C ASN A 673 -17.96 -10.87 5.66
N PRO A 674 -17.95 -10.03 6.71
CA PRO A 674 -18.15 -10.47 8.09
C PRO A 674 -19.58 -10.95 8.40
N PHE A 675 -20.54 -10.70 7.51
CA PHE A 675 -21.93 -11.13 7.68
C PHE A 675 -22.32 -12.18 6.63
N SER A 676 -22.90 -13.29 7.07
CA SER A 676 -23.43 -14.34 6.19
C SER A 676 -24.68 -13.88 5.44
N LEU A 677 -25.08 -14.61 4.39
CA LEU A 677 -26.33 -14.33 3.68
C LEU A 677 -27.56 -14.52 4.57
N ASP A 678 -27.53 -15.45 5.53
CA ASP A 678 -28.56 -15.58 6.57
C ASP A 678 -28.72 -14.30 7.39
N ALA A 679 -27.60 -13.71 7.83
CA ALA A 679 -27.60 -12.46 8.58
C ALA A 679 -28.15 -11.31 7.71
N LEU A 680 -27.73 -11.22 6.45
CA LEU A 680 -28.23 -10.24 5.50
C LEU A 680 -29.74 -10.39 5.26
N ALA A 681 -30.24 -11.61 5.12
CA ALA A 681 -31.67 -11.90 4.98
C ALA A 681 -32.46 -11.39 6.20
N VAL A 682 -31.98 -11.68 7.41
CA VAL A 682 -32.58 -11.18 8.67
C VAL A 682 -32.58 -9.66 8.73
N PHE A 683 -31.48 -9.01 8.34
CA PHE A 683 -31.38 -7.55 8.35
C PHE A 683 -32.35 -6.89 7.38
N ILE A 684 -32.44 -7.40 6.15
CA ILE A 684 -33.42 -6.94 5.14
C ILE A 684 -34.83 -7.16 5.65
N PHE A 685 -35.14 -8.35 6.14
CA PHE A 685 -36.47 -8.71 6.64
C PHE A 685 -36.93 -7.76 7.76
N ARG A 686 -36.06 -7.49 8.75
CA ARG A 686 -36.35 -6.55 9.84
C ARG A 686 -36.58 -5.12 9.36
N VAL A 687 -35.90 -4.68 8.29
CA VAL A 687 -36.13 -3.36 7.68
C VAL A 687 -37.44 -3.32 6.89
N LEU A 688 -37.80 -4.41 6.22
CA LEU A 688 -39.07 -4.51 5.49
C LEU A 688 -40.30 -4.66 6.39
N HIS A 689 -40.11 -4.98 7.68
CA HIS A 689 -41.21 -5.15 8.64
C HIS A 689 -41.37 -4.00 9.64
N ARG A 690 -40.48 -2.99 9.60
CA ARG A 690 -40.60 -1.79 10.45
C ARG A 690 -41.32 -0.67 9.72
N GLU A 691 -41.83 0.29 10.49
CA GLU A 691 -42.58 1.45 10.00
C GLU A 691 -42.15 2.72 10.73
N GLN A 692 -42.26 3.87 10.04
CA GLN A 692 -42.00 5.20 10.60
C GLN A 692 -40.60 5.31 11.21
N HIS A 693 -39.61 4.66 10.60
CA HIS A 693 -38.25 4.70 11.12
C HIS A 693 -37.65 6.10 10.91
N PRO A 694 -37.04 6.75 11.93
CA PRO A 694 -36.57 8.14 11.82
C PRO A 694 -35.56 8.41 10.69
N GLY A 695 -34.82 7.37 10.27
CA GLY A 695 -33.91 7.42 9.12
C GLY A 695 -34.56 7.17 7.75
N ASN A 696 -35.89 7.10 7.65
CA ASN A 696 -36.68 6.85 6.44
C ASN A 696 -36.30 5.58 5.65
N LEU A 697 -35.66 4.61 6.31
CA LEU A 697 -35.33 3.30 5.76
C LEU A 697 -36.24 2.25 6.40
N ASP A 698 -37.38 1.98 5.81
CA ASP A 698 -38.40 1.08 6.34
C ASP A 698 -39.22 0.45 5.19
N LYS A 699 -40.35 -0.20 5.50
CA LYS A 699 -41.18 -0.87 4.49
C LYS A 699 -41.68 0.07 3.39
N ASN A 700 -41.81 1.37 3.68
CA ASN A 700 -42.31 2.38 2.75
C ASN A 700 -41.19 3.02 1.91
N SER A 701 -39.94 2.67 2.16
CA SER A 701 -38.83 3.12 1.32
C SER A 701 -38.97 2.58 -0.10
N PRO A 702 -38.60 3.37 -1.13
CA PRO A 702 -38.69 2.94 -2.52
C PRO A 702 -37.68 1.82 -2.84
N TYR A 703 -36.43 1.95 -2.38
CA TYR A 703 -35.34 1.01 -2.66
C TYR A 703 -34.60 0.54 -1.39
N PRO A 704 -35.29 -0.11 -0.42
CA PRO A 704 -34.67 -0.57 0.81
C PRO A 704 -33.63 -1.67 0.55
N GLY A 705 -33.89 -2.58 -0.39
CA GLY A 705 -32.95 -3.64 -0.76
C GLY A 705 -31.63 -3.10 -1.30
N TYR A 706 -31.68 -2.11 -2.21
CA TYR A 706 -30.48 -1.43 -2.73
C TYR A 706 -29.64 -0.83 -1.61
N VAL A 707 -30.27 -0.13 -0.67
CA VAL A 707 -29.57 0.48 0.46
C VAL A 707 -28.90 -0.59 1.32
N LEU A 708 -29.55 -1.74 1.55
CA LEU A 708 -28.96 -2.85 2.28
C LEU A 708 -27.78 -3.48 1.53
N MET A 709 -27.86 -3.66 0.21
CA MET A 709 -26.72 -4.10 -0.61
C MET A 709 -25.55 -3.11 -0.50
N MET A 710 -25.83 -1.81 -0.59
CA MET A 710 -24.82 -0.77 -0.42
C MET A 710 -24.11 -0.87 0.95
N PHE A 711 -24.86 -1.02 2.05
CA PHE A 711 -24.28 -1.15 3.38
C PHE A 711 -23.51 -2.46 3.58
N TYR A 712 -24.01 -3.58 3.04
CA TYR A 712 -23.34 -4.87 3.07
C TYR A 712 -21.99 -4.82 2.35
N ASN A 713 -21.96 -4.18 1.16
CA ASN A 713 -20.74 -3.98 0.38
C ASN A 713 -19.71 -3.02 1.00
N LEU A 714 -20.04 -2.25 2.04
CA LEU A 714 -19.04 -1.47 2.78
C LEU A 714 -18.03 -2.35 3.53
N TYR A 715 -18.40 -3.60 3.79
CA TYR A 715 -17.55 -4.60 4.41
C TYR A 715 -16.97 -5.62 3.39
N ASP A 716 -17.17 -5.41 2.09
CA ASP A 716 -16.65 -6.30 1.04
C ASP A 716 -15.11 -6.32 1.08
N GLY A 717 -14.54 -7.52 1.01
CA GLY A 717 -13.09 -7.76 1.06
C GLY A 717 -12.50 -8.00 2.46
N MET A 718 -13.35 -8.20 3.48
CA MET A 718 -12.94 -8.56 4.84
C MET A 718 -13.77 -9.74 5.33
N ASP A 719 -13.13 -10.86 5.67
CA ASP A 719 -13.84 -12.01 6.24
C ASP A 719 -14.17 -11.79 7.74
N ARG A 720 -14.91 -12.73 8.35
CA ARG A 720 -15.31 -12.60 9.76
C ARG A 720 -14.12 -12.60 10.72
N SER A 721 -13.09 -13.40 10.46
CA SER A 721 -11.92 -13.51 11.33
C SER A 721 -11.10 -12.22 11.30
N GLU A 722 -10.87 -11.68 10.10
CA GLU A 722 -10.18 -10.39 9.92
C GLU A 722 -10.93 -9.24 10.58
N PHE A 723 -12.25 -9.22 10.43
CA PHE A 723 -13.11 -8.21 11.04
C PHE A 723 -13.01 -8.22 12.57
N ASP A 724 -13.12 -9.41 13.18
CA ASP A 724 -13.00 -9.56 14.63
C ASP A 724 -11.58 -9.21 15.11
N ALA A 725 -10.55 -9.66 14.39
CA ALA A 725 -9.15 -9.39 14.71
C ALA A 725 -8.82 -7.89 14.64
N GLU A 726 -9.33 -7.18 13.64
CA GLU A 726 -9.10 -5.74 13.47
C GLU A 726 -9.80 -4.92 14.58
N LEU A 727 -11.04 -5.27 14.92
CA LEU A 727 -11.75 -4.64 16.05
C LEU A 727 -11.05 -4.94 17.38
N HIS A 728 -10.63 -6.18 17.60
CA HIS A 728 -9.90 -6.57 18.79
C HIS A 728 -8.54 -5.85 18.89
N LYS A 729 -7.79 -5.78 17.79
CA LYS A 729 -6.51 -5.06 17.69
C LYS A 729 -6.65 -3.57 18.02
N ARG A 730 -7.75 -2.93 17.63
CA ARG A 730 -7.98 -1.49 17.87
C ARG A 730 -8.54 -1.18 19.25
N PHE A 731 -9.46 -2.01 19.75
CA PHE A 731 -10.25 -1.69 20.94
C PHE A 731 -9.97 -2.61 22.14
N GLY A 732 -9.14 -3.64 21.96
CA GLY A 732 -8.76 -4.62 22.99
C GLY A 732 -9.85 -5.62 23.35
N TYR A 733 -11.12 -5.29 23.08
CA TYR A 733 -12.27 -6.12 23.39
C TYR A 733 -13.43 -5.81 22.44
N LEU A 734 -14.27 -6.82 22.15
CA LEU A 734 -15.49 -6.66 21.37
C LEU A 734 -16.59 -7.59 21.90
N ILE A 735 -17.84 -7.13 21.87
CA ILE A 735 -18.99 -7.90 22.32
C ILE A 735 -19.72 -8.47 21.10
N LYS A 736 -19.72 -9.79 20.96
CA LYS A 736 -20.56 -10.52 20.00
C LYS A 736 -21.90 -10.87 20.64
N PHE A 737 -23.00 -10.56 19.98
CA PHE A 737 -24.34 -10.98 20.42
C PHE A 737 -24.97 -11.99 19.48
N PRO A 738 -25.70 -12.99 19.98
CA PRO A 738 -26.22 -14.08 19.16
C PRO A 738 -27.34 -13.55 18.25
N LEU A 739 -27.12 -13.52 16.93
CA LEU A 739 -28.13 -13.12 15.95
C LEU A 739 -28.92 -14.33 15.41
N LEU A 740 -28.20 -15.39 15.07
CA LEU A 740 -28.69 -16.59 14.40
C LEU A 740 -28.58 -17.80 15.34
N LYS A 741 -29.55 -18.72 15.27
CA LYS A 741 -29.47 -19.99 16.01
C LYS A 741 -28.34 -20.87 15.43
N PRO A 742 -27.56 -21.56 16.28
CA PRO A 742 -26.42 -22.35 15.82
C PRO A 742 -26.83 -23.55 14.95
N ASN A 743 -27.92 -24.25 15.30
CA ASN A 743 -28.41 -25.43 14.58
C ASN A 743 -29.56 -25.09 13.62
N ARG A 744 -29.44 -23.99 12.87
CA ARG A 744 -30.48 -23.53 11.94
C ARG A 744 -30.45 -24.32 10.61
N PRO A 745 -31.61 -24.52 9.95
CA PRO A 745 -31.64 -25.06 8.60
C PRO A 745 -30.94 -24.12 7.60
N PRO A 746 -30.40 -24.64 6.49
CA PRO A 746 -29.73 -23.83 5.48
C PRO A 746 -30.69 -22.82 4.83
N LEU A 747 -30.13 -21.72 4.32
CA LEU A 747 -30.89 -20.68 3.64
C LEU A 747 -31.65 -21.26 2.42
N PRO A 748 -32.98 -21.08 2.32
CA PRO A 748 -33.78 -21.57 1.21
C PRO A 748 -33.24 -21.11 -0.14
N GLY A 749 -33.22 -22.00 -1.13
CA GLY A 749 -32.71 -21.71 -2.48
C GLY A 749 -33.24 -20.41 -3.09
N PRO A 750 -34.56 -20.12 -3.04
CA PRO A 750 -35.11 -18.86 -3.55
C PRO A 750 -34.59 -17.61 -2.82
N LEU A 751 -34.43 -17.67 -1.49
CA LEU A 751 -33.86 -16.58 -0.70
C LEU A 751 -32.39 -16.34 -1.05
N LYS A 752 -31.60 -17.42 -1.18
CA LYS A 752 -30.21 -17.32 -1.61
C LYS A 752 -30.11 -16.69 -3.00
N ALA A 753 -30.91 -17.16 -3.95
CA ALA A 753 -30.90 -16.66 -5.32
C ALA A 753 -31.23 -15.17 -5.42
N VAL A 754 -32.28 -14.69 -4.72
CA VAL A 754 -32.63 -13.26 -4.79
C VAL A 754 -31.57 -12.35 -4.15
N LEU A 755 -30.87 -12.82 -3.11
CA LEU A 755 -29.75 -12.07 -2.51
C LEU A 755 -28.54 -12.05 -3.44
N ASP A 756 -28.16 -13.19 -4.01
CA ASP A 756 -27.06 -13.30 -4.98
C ASP A 756 -27.30 -12.41 -6.21
N GLU A 757 -28.53 -12.40 -6.75
CA GLU A 757 -28.95 -11.51 -7.83
C GLU A 757 -28.79 -10.03 -7.45
N GLY A 758 -29.15 -9.66 -6.22
CA GLY A 758 -29.05 -8.29 -5.71
C GLY A 758 -27.62 -7.81 -5.57
N LEU A 759 -26.73 -8.67 -5.06
CA LEU A 759 -25.30 -8.39 -4.94
C LEU A 759 -24.67 -8.21 -6.33
N GLU A 760 -25.05 -9.03 -7.31
CA GLU A 760 -24.56 -8.90 -8.68
C GLU A 760 -25.11 -7.65 -9.39
N LEU A 761 -26.39 -7.33 -9.18
CA LEU A 761 -26.99 -6.10 -9.71
C LEU A 761 -26.33 -4.85 -9.09
N PHE A 762 -26.08 -4.87 -7.78
CA PHE A 762 -25.33 -3.81 -7.10
C PHE A 762 -23.93 -3.64 -7.68
N ARG A 763 -23.24 -4.75 -7.97
CA ARG A 763 -21.91 -4.74 -8.59
C ARG A 763 -21.93 -4.06 -9.96
N LYS A 764 -22.88 -4.42 -10.83
CA LYS A 764 -23.04 -3.83 -12.17
C LYS A 764 -23.37 -2.34 -12.09
N HIS A 765 -24.29 -1.96 -11.20
CA HIS A 765 -24.66 -0.56 -10.98
C HIS A 765 -23.48 0.26 -10.49
N ALA A 766 -22.77 -0.21 -9.45
CA ALA A 766 -21.65 0.50 -8.86
C ALA A 766 -20.48 0.68 -9.84
N ALA A 767 -20.22 -0.30 -10.70
CA ALA A 767 -19.16 -0.21 -11.71
C ALA A 767 -19.42 0.89 -12.76
N LYS A 768 -20.69 1.16 -13.09
CA LYS A 768 -21.06 2.14 -14.13
C LYS A 768 -21.40 3.51 -13.55
N HIS A 769 -22.06 3.56 -12.39
CA HIS A 769 -22.65 4.78 -11.83
C HIS A 769 -22.17 5.11 -10.40
N GLY A 770 -21.26 4.31 -9.83
CA GLY A 770 -20.80 4.50 -8.45
C GLY A 770 -21.95 4.39 -7.43
N LYS A 771 -22.03 5.33 -6.48
CA LYS A 771 -23.09 5.37 -5.45
C LYS A 771 -24.34 6.14 -5.90
N ALA A 772 -24.53 6.34 -7.20
CA ALA A 772 -25.67 7.08 -7.72
C ALA A 772 -27.01 6.42 -7.33
N ASP A 773 -28.04 7.25 -7.22
CA ASP A 773 -29.40 6.88 -6.85
C ASP A 773 -29.97 5.80 -7.81
N PRO A 774 -30.50 4.68 -7.29
CA PRO A 774 -31.05 3.58 -8.12
C PRO A 774 -32.31 4.00 -8.91
N SER A 775 -32.98 5.09 -8.50
CA SER A 775 -34.16 5.61 -9.20
C SER A 775 -33.83 6.28 -10.55
N LYS A 776 -32.54 6.44 -10.88
CA LYS A 776 -32.05 7.13 -12.07
C LYS A 776 -31.01 6.29 -12.82
N GLY A 777 -30.92 6.49 -14.14
CA GLY A 777 -29.89 5.86 -14.98
C GLY A 777 -30.30 4.51 -15.58
N SER A 778 -29.33 3.82 -16.19
CA SER A 778 -29.60 2.68 -17.07
C SER A 778 -30.11 1.42 -16.38
N PHE A 779 -29.97 1.29 -15.06
CA PHE A 779 -30.34 0.10 -14.29
C PHE A 779 -31.67 0.24 -13.52
N LYS A 780 -32.39 1.37 -13.67
CA LYS A 780 -33.61 1.65 -12.91
C LYS A 780 -34.64 0.51 -13.01
N GLY A 781 -34.94 0.05 -14.22
CA GLY A 781 -35.93 -1.01 -14.43
C GLY A 781 -35.52 -2.35 -13.80
N GLU A 782 -34.23 -2.66 -13.78
CA GLU A 782 -33.69 -3.86 -13.13
C GLU A 782 -33.82 -3.77 -11.61
N TRP A 783 -33.56 -2.59 -11.03
CA TRP A 783 -33.78 -2.35 -9.59
C TRP A 783 -35.25 -2.43 -9.21
N ASP A 784 -36.15 -1.82 -9.99
CA ASP A 784 -37.59 -1.88 -9.75
C ASP A 784 -38.11 -3.32 -9.74
N ALA A 785 -37.66 -4.13 -10.71
CA ALA A 785 -38.02 -5.55 -10.80
C ALA A 785 -37.44 -6.38 -9.64
N TRP A 786 -36.16 -6.16 -9.31
CA TRP A 786 -35.49 -6.90 -8.24
C TRP A 786 -36.03 -6.55 -6.86
N GLU A 787 -36.31 -5.28 -6.55
CA GLU A 787 -36.91 -4.87 -5.26
C GLU A 787 -38.28 -5.52 -5.03
N LYS A 788 -39.11 -5.60 -6.08
CA LYS A 788 -40.39 -6.30 -6.00
C LYS A 788 -40.17 -7.79 -5.70
N LYS A 789 -39.29 -8.45 -6.46
CA LYS A 789 -38.95 -9.86 -6.26
C LYS A 789 -38.39 -10.13 -4.87
N LEU A 790 -37.54 -9.23 -4.35
CA LEU A 790 -36.99 -9.31 -2.99
C LEU A 790 -38.10 -9.28 -1.95
N LYS A 791 -38.99 -8.30 -2.02
CA LYS A 791 -40.12 -8.17 -1.07
C LYS A 791 -41.01 -9.41 -1.08
N ASP A 792 -41.40 -9.87 -2.26
CA ASP A 792 -42.25 -11.06 -2.42
C ASP A 792 -41.55 -12.32 -1.87
N THR A 793 -40.26 -12.50 -2.17
CA THR A 793 -39.48 -13.66 -1.70
C THR A 793 -39.28 -13.64 -0.18
N MET A 794 -39.00 -12.47 0.41
CA MET A 794 -38.85 -12.30 1.85
C MET A 794 -40.15 -12.58 2.60
N LEU A 795 -41.29 -12.15 2.05
CA LEU A 795 -42.61 -12.42 2.62
C LEU A 795 -42.95 -13.91 2.59
N ALA A 796 -42.73 -14.57 1.44
CA ALA A 796 -43.00 -16.00 1.25
C ALA A 796 -42.18 -16.90 2.19
N HIS A 797 -41.00 -16.45 2.64
CA HIS A 797 -40.11 -17.21 3.52
C HIS A 797 -40.03 -16.64 4.94
N SER A 798 -40.99 -15.81 5.35
CA SER A 798 -41.02 -15.17 6.67
C SER A 798 -40.93 -16.17 7.84
N ALA A 799 -41.60 -17.32 7.74
CA ALA A 799 -41.54 -18.38 8.75
C ALA A 799 -40.11 -18.91 8.97
N HIS A 800 -39.36 -19.12 7.88
CA HIS A 800 -37.95 -19.53 7.97
C HIS A 800 -37.10 -18.43 8.60
N ILE A 801 -37.21 -17.19 8.11
CA ILE A 801 -36.40 -16.05 8.59
C ILE A 801 -36.67 -15.78 10.09
N ASN A 802 -37.92 -15.89 10.54
CA ASN A 802 -38.26 -15.80 11.96
C ASN A 802 -37.73 -16.99 12.75
N GLY A 803 -37.78 -18.20 12.17
CA GLY A 803 -37.31 -19.43 12.82
C GLY A 803 -35.81 -19.47 13.12
N ILE A 804 -34.97 -18.86 12.26
CA ILE A 804 -33.51 -18.87 12.42
C ILE A 804 -32.97 -17.80 13.38
N GLN A 805 -33.77 -16.81 13.74
CA GLN A 805 -33.34 -15.71 14.63
C GLN A 805 -33.33 -16.14 16.09
N VAL A 806 -32.39 -15.61 16.85
CA VAL A 806 -32.39 -15.69 18.32
C VAL A 806 -33.40 -14.67 18.88
N PRO A 807 -34.22 -15.04 19.89
CA PRO A 807 -35.16 -14.11 20.52
C PRO A 807 -34.47 -12.83 21.02
N PHE A 808 -35.10 -11.68 20.82
CA PHE A 808 -34.48 -10.38 21.07
C PHE A 808 -34.18 -10.17 22.57
N GLU A 809 -34.99 -10.73 23.44
CA GLU A 809 -34.84 -10.71 24.90
C GLU A 809 -33.52 -11.37 25.33
N ASP A 810 -33.17 -12.50 24.70
CA ASP A 810 -31.91 -13.20 24.95
C ASP A 810 -30.70 -12.39 24.46
N VAL A 811 -30.86 -11.69 23.33
CA VAL A 811 -29.84 -10.76 22.82
C VAL A 811 -29.59 -9.63 23.81
N VAL A 812 -30.66 -8.99 24.31
CA VAL A 812 -30.58 -7.92 25.31
C VAL A 812 -29.91 -8.42 26.58
N LYS A 813 -30.29 -9.60 27.08
CA LYS A 813 -29.69 -10.22 28.27
C LYS A 813 -28.19 -10.44 28.07
N SER A 814 -27.80 -11.08 26.97
CA SER A 814 -26.39 -11.38 26.65
C SER A 814 -25.53 -10.12 26.54
N VAL A 815 -26.00 -9.09 25.85
CA VAL A 815 -25.28 -7.82 25.70
C VAL A 815 -25.13 -7.11 27.05
N ARG A 816 -26.20 -7.11 27.88
CA ARG A 816 -26.17 -6.46 29.19
C ARG A 816 -25.23 -7.13 30.18
N GLU A 817 -25.19 -8.46 30.20
CA GLU A 817 -24.25 -9.22 31.04
C GLU A 817 -22.80 -8.92 30.65
N LYS A 818 -22.47 -8.98 29.35
CA LYS A 818 -21.12 -8.67 28.86
C LYS A 818 -20.72 -7.20 29.07
N LEU A 819 -21.66 -6.26 28.92
CA LEU A 819 -21.41 -4.85 29.22
C LEU A 819 -21.20 -4.63 30.72
N ARG A 820 -21.97 -5.34 31.58
CA ARG A 820 -21.79 -5.34 33.04
C ARG A 820 -20.37 -5.76 33.40
N ASP A 821 -19.87 -6.85 32.82
CA ASP A 821 -18.52 -7.35 33.10
C ASP A 821 -17.42 -6.35 32.71
N VAL A 822 -17.63 -5.58 31.62
CA VAL A 822 -16.72 -4.51 31.22
C VAL A 822 -16.74 -3.37 32.25
N VAL A 823 -17.91 -2.92 32.70
CA VAL A 823 -18.01 -1.77 33.62
C VAL A 823 -17.65 -2.10 35.06
N THR A 824 -17.84 -3.34 35.51
CA THR A 824 -17.43 -3.80 36.84
C THR A 824 -15.95 -4.15 36.93
N GLY A 825 -15.24 -4.22 35.79
CA GLY A 825 -13.82 -4.56 35.72
C GLY A 825 -13.55 -6.07 35.79
N ASN A 826 -14.58 -6.92 35.65
CA ASN A 826 -14.42 -8.37 35.53
C ASN A 826 -13.68 -8.75 34.24
N VAL A 827 -13.80 -7.94 33.19
CA VAL A 827 -13.01 -8.03 31.96
C VAL A 827 -12.06 -6.83 31.89
N GLN A 828 -10.77 -7.09 31.84
CA GLN A 828 -9.79 -6.04 31.58
C GLN A 828 -9.81 -5.65 30.11
N VAL A 829 -10.43 -4.51 29.80
CA VAL A 829 -10.35 -3.89 28.47
C VAL A 829 -9.16 -2.93 28.47
N HIS A 830 -8.02 -3.41 27.96
CA HIS A 830 -6.90 -2.54 27.64
C HIS A 830 -6.99 -2.14 26.18
N MET A 831 -7.26 -0.86 25.90
CA MET A 831 -7.04 -0.32 24.57
C MET A 831 -5.54 -0.47 24.28
N PRO A 832 -5.12 -1.31 23.32
CA PRO A 832 -3.72 -1.46 23.02
C PRO A 832 -3.17 -0.08 22.70
N ASP A 833 -1.96 0.24 23.19
CA ASP A 833 -1.20 1.41 22.73
C ASP A 833 -0.79 1.13 21.27
N THR A 834 -1.78 1.09 20.38
CA THR A 834 -1.62 1.30 18.96
C THR A 834 -1.21 2.75 18.84
N GLN A 835 0.03 3.00 19.21
CA GLN A 835 0.83 4.02 18.55
C GLN A 835 0.86 3.61 17.07
N GLU A 836 -0.25 3.86 16.35
CA GLU A 836 -0.17 4.13 14.93
C GLU A 836 0.92 5.20 14.84
N ARG A 837 2.08 4.79 14.31
CA ARG A 837 3.32 5.52 14.47
C ARG A 837 3.11 6.96 14.02
N LYS A 838 3.34 7.90 14.94
CA LYS A 838 3.43 9.32 14.66
C LYS A 838 4.71 9.57 13.86
N PHE A 839 4.52 9.97 12.61
CA PHE A 839 5.48 10.56 11.68
C PHE A 839 6.54 9.63 11.06
N ARG A 840 6.68 9.71 9.73
CA ARG A 840 7.65 8.95 8.94
C ARG A 840 9.01 9.63 8.80
N ALA A 841 9.08 10.95 8.97
CA ALA A 841 10.33 11.70 8.89
C ALA A 841 10.84 12.08 10.29
N PHE A 842 12.13 11.86 10.53
CA PHE A 842 12.82 12.29 11.75
C PHE A 842 14.13 13.01 11.42
N ASN A 843 14.49 14.00 12.25
CA ASN A 843 15.62 14.89 12.04
C ASN A 843 16.84 14.53 12.91
N TYR A 844 16.65 13.77 13.98
CA TYR A 844 17.74 13.34 14.85
C TYR A 844 17.43 12.05 15.61
N ALA A 845 18.49 11.35 16.01
CA ALA A 845 18.46 10.27 16.97
C ALA A 845 18.83 10.80 18.35
N ALA A 846 18.19 10.31 19.40
CA ALA A 846 18.45 10.72 20.77
C ALA A 846 18.21 9.58 21.77
N VAL A 847 18.78 9.71 22.97
CA VAL A 847 18.35 8.95 24.14
C VAL A 847 17.33 9.81 24.90
N SER A 848 16.05 9.42 24.84
CA SER A 848 14.98 10.05 25.61
C SER A 848 15.06 9.62 27.07
N LEU A 849 15.10 10.59 27.97
CA LEU A 849 15.26 10.36 29.41
C LEU A 849 13.95 10.66 30.16
N PRO A 850 13.66 9.89 31.23
CA PRO A 850 12.52 10.18 32.10
C PRO A 850 12.73 11.51 32.83
N VAL A 851 11.72 12.39 32.78
CA VAL A 851 11.76 13.72 33.41
C VAL A 851 12.00 13.62 34.92
N ASP A 852 11.38 12.66 35.60
CA ASP A 852 11.57 12.46 37.04
C ASP A 852 13.02 12.13 37.41
N GLY A 853 13.71 11.36 36.56
CA GLY A 853 15.14 11.08 36.71
C GLY A 853 16.00 12.34 36.59
N ILE A 854 15.65 13.23 35.64
CA ILE A 854 16.33 14.52 35.46
C ILE A 854 16.04 15.46 36.64
N LEU A 855 14.79 15.54 37.11
CA LEU A 855 14.41 16.38 38.24
C LEU A 855 15.08 15.91 39.54
N SER A 856 15.18 14.60 39.76
CA SER A 856 15.95 14.02 40.88
C SER A 856 17.43 14.41 40.80
N ALA A 857 18.03 14.41 39.60
CA ALA A 857 19.40 14.87 39.42
C ALA A 857 19.55 16.37 39.74
N LEU A 858 18.61 17.22 39.32
CA LEU A 858 18.61 18.65 39.62
C LEU A 858 18.48 18.96 41.11
N ALA A 859 17.70 18.17 41.85
CA ALA A 859 17.59 18.31 43.30
C ALA A 859 18.95 18.08 43.99
N LYS A 860 19.72 17.08 43.53
CA LYS A 860 21.08 16.80 44.03
C LYS A 860 22.08 17.90 43.69
N VAL A 861 21.98 18.52 42.51
CA VAL A 861 22.81 19.69 42.16
C VAL A 861 22.47 20.88 43.05
N SER A 862 21.17 21.14 43.23
CA SER A 862 20.69 22.30 44.00
C SER A 862 21.02 22.19 45.50
N SER A 863 21.18 20.98 46.03
CA SER A 863 21.64 20.79 47.41
C SER A 863 23.16 20.91 47.56
N ALA A 864 23.92 20.66 46.49
CA ALA A 864 25.38 20.67 46.50
C ALA A 864 26.01 22.02 46.14
N ASP A 865 25.32 22.88 45.37
CA ASP A 865 25.85 24.16 44.89
C ASP A 865 24.83 25.31 45.04
N ALA A 866 25.21 26.34 45.79
CA ALA A 866 24.34 27.48 46.09
C ALA A 866 24.05 28.36 44.86
N GLY A 867 25.01 28.48 43.93
CA GLY A 867 24.86 29.26 42.70
C GLY A 867 23.87 28.60 41.73
N ALA A 868 23.98 27.28 41.54
CA ALA A 868 23.05 26.48 40.77
C ALA A 868 21.64 26.54 41.38
N LYS A 869 21.52 26.45 42.72
CA LYS A 869 20.23 26.59 43.43
C LYS A 869 19.58 27.95 43.15
N ALA A 870 20.33 29.04 43.29
CA ALA A 870 19.84 30.39 43.01
C ALA A 870 19.43 30.56 41.53
N PHE A 871 20.18 29.97 40.61
CA PHE A 871 19.86 30.00 39.19
C PHE A 871 18.59 29.21 38.86
N LEU A 872 18.39 28.02 39.44
CA LEU A 872 17.27 27.13 39.11
C LEU A 872 15.95 27.56 39.74
N ALA A 873 15.97 28.16 40.94
CA ALA A 873 14.78 28.57 41.67
C ALA A 873 13.73 29.36 40.85
N PRO A 874 14.09 30.43 40.09
CA PRO A 874 13.10 31.19 39.32
C PRO A 874 12.57 30.47 38.07
N LYS A 875 13.15 29.33 37.68
CA LYS A 875 12.82 28.65 36.40
C LYS A 875 11.70 27.61 36.53
N ASN A 876 11.43 27.15 37.75
CA ASN A 876 10.34 26.23 38.06
C ASN A 876 10.32 24.96 37.17
N LEU A 877 11.50 24.33 36.98
CA LEU A 877 11.66 23.21 36.05
C LEU A 877 10.82 21.98 36.39
N SER A 878 10.41 21.80 37.65
CA SER A 878 9.46 20.76 38.03
C SER A 878 8.11 20.89 37.32
N ASN A 879 7.70 22.12 36.99
CA ASN A 879 6.44 22.40 36.30
C ASN A 879 6.61 22.67 34.80
N THR A 880 7.80 23.07 34.35
CA THR A 880 8.03 23.50 32.95
C THR A 880 8.78 22.47 32.11
N LEU A 881 9.60 21.60 32.69
CA LEU A 881 10.35 20.59 31.93
C LEU A 881 9.39 19.47 31.51
N ARG A 882 9.16 19.33 30.20
CA ARG A 882 8.24 18.33 29.63
C ARG A 882 8.95 17.11 29.05
N ALA A 883 10.19 17.28 28.63
CA ALA A 883 11.01 16.23 28.04
C ALA A 883 12.48 16.58 28.23
N GLY A 884 13.32 15.56 28.31
CA GLY A 884 14.77 15.71 28.24
C GLY A 884 15.38 14.57 27.45
N HIS A 885 16.43 14.86 26.70
CA HIS A 885 17.10 13.87 25.87
C HIS A 885 18.57 14.24 25.67
N VAL A 886 19.37 13.23 25.34
CA VAL A 886 20.73 13.42 24.81
C VAL A 886 20.67 13.22 23.30
N THR A 887 20.96 14.25 22.51
CA THR A 887 21.06 14.11 21.05
C THR A 887 22.27 13.25 20.70
N LEU A 888 22.03 12.17 19.96
CA LEU A 888 23.06 11.26 19.47
C LEU A 888 23.62 11.73 18.13
N ALA A 889 22.74 12.04 17.18
CA ALA A 889 23.12 12.61 15.89
C ALA A 889 21.94 13.38 15.29
N HIS A 890 22.24 14.49 14.62
CA HIS A 890 21.27 15.32 13.91
C HIS A 890 21.59 15.39 12.41
N VAL A 891 20.57 15.31 11.53
CA VAL A 891 20.72 15.26 10.06
C VAL A 891 21.51 16.46 9.53
N ARG A 892 21.19 17.68 9.99
CA ARG A 892 21.90 18.90 9.56
C ARG A 892 23.39 18.93 9.93
N SER A 893 23.78 18.24 11.00
CA SER A 893 25.15 18.29 11.52
C SER A 893 26.00 17.11 11.06
N HIS A 894 25.38 15.94 10.88
CA HIS A 894 26.10 14.68 10.63
C HIS A 894 25.64 13.95 9.36
N GLY A 895 24.56 14.38 8.71
CA GLY A 895 23.97 13.73 7.54
C GLY A 895 22.94 12.64 7.89
N ALA A 896 22.16 12.23 6.88
CA ALA A 896 21.08 11.25 7.05
C ALA A 896 21.60 9.84 7.40
N ALA A 897 22.65 9.37 6.70
CA ALA A 897 23.29 8.09 6.99
C ALA A 897 23.74 7.96 8.47
N ALA A 898 24.36 9.01 9.01
CA ALA A 898 24.83 9.03 10.39
C ALA A 898 23.69 8.96 11.42
N VAL A 899 22.52 9.52 11.11
CA VAL A 899 21.32 9.40 11.95
C VAL A 899 20.70 8.02 11.82
N ALA A 900 20.64 7.49 10.60
CA ALA A 900 20.06 6.18 10.31
C ALA A 900 20.78 5.02 11.00
N GLU A 901 22.09 5.12 11.26
CA GLU A 901 22.88 4.12 12.01
C GLU A 901 22.27 3.77 13.37
N TYR A 902 21.54 4.71 13.99
CA TYR A 902 20.87 4.48 15.26
C TYR A 902 19.60 3.63 15.14
N GLY A 903 19.14 3.34 13.93
CA GLY A 903 17.96 2.52 13.64
C GLY A 903 18.04 1.13 14.27
N ALA A 904 19.24 0.55 14.32
CA ALA A 904 19.50 -0.75 14.93
C ALA A 904 19.36 -0.76 16.46
N TYR A 905 19.39 0.42 17.10
CA TYR A 905 19.37 0.58 18.55
C TYR A 905 18.06 1.16 19.06
N VAL A 906 17.10 1.50 18.21
CA VAL A 906 15.81 2.08 18.63
C VAL A 906 15.12 1.16 19.65
N GLY A 907 14.66 1.75 20.75
CA GLY A 907 14.03 1.06 21.87
C GLY A 907 15.00 0.47 22.90
N THR A 908 16.32 0.41 22.61
CA THR A 908 17.32 -0.05 23.59
C THR A 908 17.46 0.94 24.74
N GLU A 909 17.63 0.40 25.95
CA GLU A 909 17.89 1.18 27.15
C GLU A 909 19.37 1.52 27.27
N VAL A 910 19.67 2.80 27.47
CA VAL A 910 21.03 3.33 27.55
C VAL A 910 21.20 4.12 28.85
N PRO A 911 22.14 3.73 29.71
CA PRO A 911 22.48 4.52 30.90
C PRO A 911 23.23 5.80 30.49
N VAL A 912 22.70 6.95 30.95
CA VAL A 912 23.31 8.26 30.75
C VAL A 912 23.88 8.74 32.09
N LYS A 913 25.19 8.96 32.15
CA LYS A 913 25.90 9.53 33.30
C LYS A 913 25.97 11.05 33.16
N PHE A 914 25.36 11.78 34.08
CA PHE A 914 25.58 13.22 34.21
C PHE A 914 26.84 13.47 35.01
N THR A 915 27.78 14.24 34.45
CA THR A 915 29.11 14.50 35.06
C THR A 915 29.25 15.93 35.56
N ALA A 916 28.55 16.88 34.94
CA ALA A 916 28.54 18.28 35.35
C ALA A 916 27.21 18.95 35.00
N PHE A 917 26.88 19.99 35.76
CA PHE A 917 25.79 20.92 35.45
C PHE A 917 26.38 22.23 34.95
N LEU A 918 25.96 22.68 33.76
CA LEU A 918 26.43 23.92 33.15
C LEU A 918 25.30 24.92 33.00
N TYR A 919 25.57 26.18 33.32
CA TYR A 919 24.59 27.25 33.16
C TYR A 919 25.22 28.61 32.86
N CYS A 920 24.46 29.43 32.15
CA CYS A 920 24.70 30.87 31.97
C CYS A 920 23.33 31.58 32.00
N PRO A 921 23.27 32.92 32.00
CA PRO A 921 21.98 33.64 32.06
C PRO A 921 20.96 33.21 31.00
N ARG A 922 21.42 32.70 29.84
CA ARG A 922 20.56 32.34 28.71
C ARG A 922 20.16 30.87 28.64
N MET A 923 20.86 29.94 29.31
CA MET A 923 20.60 28.50 29.15
C MET A 923 21.26 27.65 30.23
N CYS A 924 20.75 26.43 30.44
CA CYS A 924 21.43 25.40 31.23
C CYS A 924 21.23 23.98 30.69
N ALA A 925 22.21 23.13 30.98
CA ALA A 925 22.25 21.74 30.55
C ALA A 925 23.03 20.86 31.53
N PHE A 926 22.76 19.55 31.51
CA PHE A 926 23.68 18.56 32.04
C PHE A 926 24.69 18.15 30.96
N GLU A 927 25.98 18.11 31.31
CA GLU A 927 26.99 17.37 30.56
C GLU A 927 26.75 15.88 30.75
N ALA A 928 26.65 15.14 29.64
CA ALA A 928 26.25 13.75 29.63
C ALA A 928 27.34 12.87 29.02
N HIS A 929 27.51 11.68 29.61
CA HIS A 929 28.34 10.62 29.09
C HIS A 929 27.50 9.36 28.93
N LEU A 930 27.56 8.75 27.75
CA LEU A 930 26.79 7.55 27.42
C LEU A 930 27.67 6.34 27.74
N ASP A 931 27.29 5.55 28.75
CA ASP A 931 28.07 4.39 29.18
C ASP A 931 27.65 3.13 28.41
N SER A 932 27.85 3.14 27.09
CA SER A 932 27.57 1.96 26.27
C SER A 932 28.61 1.78 25.18
N LYS A 933 29.10 0.53 25.01
CA LYS A 933 30.06 0.18 23.95
C LYS A 933 29.48 0.33 22.53
N SER A 934 28.15 0.43 22.40
CA SER A 934 27.45 0.36 21.11
C SER A 934 26.68 1.62 20.71
N VAL A 935 26.31 2.48 21.67
CA VAL A 935 25.58 3.74 21.44
C VAL A 935 26.41 4.91 21.98
N ALA A 936 27.02 5.66 21.06
CA ALA A 936 27.75 6.88 21.35
C ALA A 936 27.07 8.08 20.68
N SER A 937 27.22 9.28 21.21
CA SER A 937 26.81 10.51 20.53
C SER A 937 27.91 10.97 19.59
N LYS A 938 27.54 11.43 18.40
CA LYS A 938 28.45 12.08 17.43
C LYS A 938 28.69 13.56 17.77
N ASN A 939 27.94 14.11 18.71
CA ASN A 939 28.19 15.47 19.19
C ASN A 939 29.46 15.50 20.08
N PRO A 940 30.36 16.48 19.90
CA PRO A 940 31.57 16.59 20.71
C PRO A 940 31.32 16.71 22.22
N MET A 941 30.22 17.37 22.60
CA MET A 941 29.75 17.47 23.98
C MET A 941 28.31 16.95 24.07
N PRO A 942 28.11 15.65 24.39
CA PRO A 942 26.78 15.13 24.64
C PRO A 942 26.18 15.81 25.87
N HIS A 943 24.94 16.25 25.78
CA HIS A 943 24.31 17.04 26.83
C HIS A 943 22.80 16.84 26.84
N VAL A 944 22.17 17.20 27.97
CA VAL A 944 20.72 17.33 28.13
C VAL A 944 20.39 18.79 28.35
N THR A 945 19.78 19.44 27.37
CA THR A 945 19.29 20.82 27.54
C THR A 945 18.08 20.83 28.47
N LEU A 946 18.13 21.67 29.50
CA LEU A 946 17.10 21.72 30.54
C LEU A 946 16.24 22.97 30.43
N TRP A 947 16.86 24.09 30.07
CA TRP A 947 16.19 25.38 29.94
C TRP A 947 16.95 26.33 29.02
N THR A 948 16.19 27.15 28.30
CA THR A 948 16.71 28.26 27.49
C THR A 948 15.84 29.49 27.71
N ALA A 949 16.47 30.67 27.69
CA ALA A 949 15.78 31.94 27.73
C ALA A 949 14.94 32.15 26.44
N PRO A 950 13.89 32.99 26.48
CA PRO A 950 13.14 33.36 25.29
C PRO A 950 14.07 33.83 24.15
N GLY A 951 13.84 33.32 22.94
CA GLY A 951 14.66 33.64 21.76
C GLY A 951 15.99 32.86 21.65
N THR A 952 16.36 32.06 22.65
CA THR A 952 17.58 31.21 22.60
C THR A 952 17.22 29.79 22.14
N PRO A 953 17.73 29.32 20.99
CA PRO A 953 17.49 27.95 20.52
C PRO A 953 18.19 26.89 21.40
N PRO A 954 17.55 25.74 21.68
CA PRO A 954 18.15 24.64 22.44
C PRO A 954 19.50 24.14 21.92
N LYS A 955 19.74 24.24 20.60
CA LYS A 955 21.03 23.85 19.97
C LYS A 955 22.24 24.63 20.51
N GLU A 956 22.04 25.84 21.03
CA GLU A 956 23.13 26.65 21.55
C GLU A 956 23.72 26.09 22.85
N ALA A 957 22.96 25.24 23.57
CA ALA A 957 23.43 24.57 24.78
C ALA A 957 24.67 23.69 24.51
N GLY A 958 24.87 23.23 23.27
CA GLY A 958 26.08 22.52 22.86
C GLY A 958 27.37 23.35 23.00
N SER A 959 27.27 24.68 23.08
CA SER A 959 28.41 25.58 23.29
C SER A 959 28.76 25.81 24.76
N LEU A 960 27.93 25.36 25.72
CA LEU A 960 28.12 25.64 27.15
C LEU A 960 29.48 25.18 27.69
N GLY A 961 30.01 24.04 27.20
CA GLY A 961 31.34 23.58 27.59
C GLY A 961 32.46 24.55 27.18
N LYS A 962 32.37 25.09 25.95
CA LYS A 962 33.30 26.12 25.45
C LYS A 962 33.14 27.43 26.21
N LEU A 963 31.90 27.87 26.43
CA LEU A 963 31.61 29.09 27.20
C LEU A 963 32.12 28.98 28.64
N ALA A 964 32.06 27.78 29.25
CA ALA A 964 32.62 27.57 30.58
C ALA A 964 34.15 27.65 30.58
N ALA A 965 34.82 27.11 29.55
CA ALA A 965 36.26 27.25 29.38
C ALA A 965 36.69 28.72 29.16
N GLU A 966 35.84 29.53 28.54
CA GLU A 966 36.04 30.96 28.32
C GLU A 966 35.60 31.84 29.51
N GLY A 967 35.14 31.25 30.62
CA GLY A 967 34.66 31.98 31.81
C GLY A 967 33.29 32.65 31.64
N GLN A 968 32.58 32.38 30.54
CA GLN A 968 31.26 32.95 30.20
C GLN A 968 30.07 32.09 30.67
N ALA A 969 30.33 30.88 31.13
CA ALA A 969 29.36 29.99 31.77
C ALA A 969 29.95 29.37 33.03
N THR A 970 29.08 28.98 33.96
CA THR A 970 29.48 28.26 35.17
C THR A 970 29.36 26.76 34.94
N ARG A 971 30.39 25.99 35.33
CA ARG A 971 30.39 24.52 35.30
C ARG A 971 30.53 23.96 36.71
N VAL A 972 29.47 23.32 37.20
CA VAL A 972 29.42 22.64 38.49
C VAL A 972 29.70 21.15 38.28
N VAL A 973 30.89 20.69 38.68
CA VAL A 973 31.29 19.28 38.54
C VAL A 973 30.63 18.43 39.62
N LEU A 974 30.03 17.30 39.23
CA LEU A 974 29.40 16.37 40.17
C LEU A 974 30.46 15.42 40.74
N ARG A 975 30.58 15.39 42.07
CA ARG A 975 31.54 14.51 42.78
C ARG A 975 31.34 13.03 42.44
N GLN A 976 30.09 12.62 42.25
CA GLN A 976 29.72 11.31 41.73
C GLN A 976 28.76 11.50 40.56
N PRO A 977 29.01 10.85 39.40
CA PRO A 977 28.10 10.93 38.28
C PRO A 977 26.70 10.41 38.63
N ILE A 978 25.66 11.11 38.18
CA ILE A 978 24.28 10.69 38.38
C ILE A 978 23.83 9.91 37.15
N VAL A 979 23.38 8.67 37.33
CA VAL A 979 22.94 7.81 36.22
C VAL A 979 21.43 7.94 36.04
N VAL A 980 20.99 8.21 34.80
CA VAL A 980 19.60 8.14 34.38
C VAL A 980 19.51 7.26 33.14
N THR A 981 18.71 6.21 33.19
CA THR A 981 18.50 5.32 32.04
C THR A 981 17.41 5.89 31.14
N GLY A 982 17.69 5.98 29.85
CA GLY A 982 16.73 6.40 28.83
C GLY A 982 16.65 5.40 27.68
N LYS A 983 15.81 5.69 26.68
CA LYS A 983 15.62 4.84 25.49
C LYS A 983 16.07 5.55 24.23
N VAL A 984 16.73 4.82 23.33
CA VAL A 984 17.08 5.35 22.00
C VAL A 984 15.80 5.50 21.18
N GLU A 985 15.58 6.71 20.67
CA GLU A 985 14.41 7.07 19.87
C GLU A 985 14.80 8.02 18.74
N PHE A 986 14.00 8.00 17.67
CA PHE A 986 14.05 9.03 16.66
C PHE A 986 13.09 10.17 16.99
N LYS A 987 13.50 11.40 16.65
CA LYS A 987 12.76 12.64 16.95
C LYS A 987 12.78 13.59 15.76
N MET A 988 11.75 14.42 15.67
CA MET A 988 11.68 15.56 14.74
C MET A 988 12.27 16.82 15.34
#